data_AF-A0A3S0E1N9-F1
#
_entry.id   AF-A0A3S0E1N9-F1
#
_cell.length_a   1.000
_cell.length_b   1.000
_cell.length_c   1.000
_cell.angle_alpha   90.00
_cell.angle_beta   90.00
_cell.angle_gamma   90.00
#
_symmetry.space_group_name_H-M   'P 1'
#
loop_
_entity.id
_entity.type
_entity.pdbx_description
1 polymer ?
#
loop_
_entity_poly.entity_id
_entity_poly.type
_entity_poly.pdbx_seq_one_letter_code
_entity_poly.pdbx_strand_id
1 'polypeptide(L)'
;MNAKKIVLKLMLIMSCSLIVISCNSGTSVNTTTSALPQVQLILPIDGDTNVGISSPIIVEFKSSVESTEISASLIDLNSNTAYNLTLAANASKTIYTYTPLSALNPNSTYHFVLFQNNNQNSVNASVSSNNSQSSYSNPLISSTYTTQTAYKIFVTNGNYKGNLKTSYSSAVNGADAICNADSANPDTSQYYKAMLSVVSERYACNGDNLCGNNNNFNWVLQPRTSYYNLNSSLIGITNDQSIFDFPLEIAFGLGSSNNVWTGLSTTWGSVDGGDSCKAWTSSSSDNKGRCGRSGQVDPGAISNDKQDCSGERKLYCVMQPNAVLVSPFAGSITNNLASPITVMFNVVGGVDSTTVTARSFTVRESAIGVTGHNIAGTISSSDNISYTFTPESPLLPGKIYTVYLSASIRSNNGVPISATTQSFMTSSETKLIYLTSNKWWGDLLKSAQKAGSTATTGVGGADFLCQQDSQCPAGKTCKAIISDDKNRVACINSSESSIKLCGAGYSVDWILSPNTTYVNTTGAIIGTTNSSGIFNFLLGYQFNSAISSGGKAWTGLFPSWTSDKEITCERWTVGDDGVNQLVGMIGYADQINYKSIFAGANNSGGCSQYNKKDAVGGKYCYNQVDGQQFIDGCSKRGLYCAVQ
;
A
#
# COMPACT_ATOMS: atom_id res chain seq x y z
N MET A 1 54.12 70.49 43.86
CA MET A 1 53.80 70.30 45.29
C MET A 1 52.74 69.20 45.42
N ASN A 2 52.76 68.43 46.51
CA ASN A 2 51.73 67.50 47.04
C ASN A 2 50.87 66.72 46.01
N ALA A 3 51.09 65.43 45.74
CA ALA A 3 50.96 64.26 46.63
C ALA A 3 49.52 63.91 47.06
N LYS A 4 48.98 62.80 46.51
CA LYS A 4 48.62 61.51 47.17
C LYS A 4 47.95 60.59 46.11
N LYS A 5 47.94 59.25 46.20
CA LYS A 5 48.36 58.28 47.24
C LYS A 5 48.76 56.93 46.58
N ILE A 6 49.52 56.09 47.28
CA ILE A 6 49.97 54.74 46.85
C ILE A 6 49.28 53.65 47.69
N VAL A 7 48.87 52.54 47.06
CA VAL A 7 48.89 51.12 47.53
C VAL A 7 48.80 50.25 46.23
N LEU A 8 49.83 49.60 45.68
CA LEU A 8 50.63 48.42 46.13
C LEU A 8 49.77 47.11 46.08
N LYS A 9 50.17 45.98 45.47
CA LYS A 9 51.46 45.24 45.62
C LYS A 9 51.65 44.10 44.59
N LEU A 10 52.83 44.04 43.92
CA LEU A 10 53.57 42.90 43.29
C LEU A 10 52.84 42.00 42.24
N MET A 11 53.41 41.62 41.06
CA MET A 11 54.70 40.94 40.71
C MET A 11 54.76 39.46 41.13
N LEU A 12 55.37 38.51 40.39
CA LEU A 12 56.54 38.51 39.47
C LEU A 12 56.31 37.39 38.40
N ILE A 13 56.57 37.52 37.08
CA ILE A 13 57.86 37.47 36.30
C ILE A 13 58.72 36.23 36.69
N MET A 14 59.33 35.40 35.83
CA MET A 14 59.70 35.42 34.38
C MET A 14 59.24 34.08 33.70
N SER A 15 59.71 33.47 32.59
CA SER A 15 60.83 33.63 31.62
C SER A 15 60.45 33.08 30.21
N CYS A 16 61.44 32.80 29.32
CA CYS A 16 61.26 32.19 27.98
C CYS A 16 62.30 31.10 27.67
N SER A 17 61.95 30.18 26.75
CA SER A 17 62.88 29.38 25.93
C SER A 17 62.32 29.22 24.52
N LEU A 18 63.16 29.27 23.48
CA LEU A 18 62.76 29.01 22.08
C LEU A 18 62.95 27.52 21.73
N ILE A 19 62.20 27.01 20.74
CA ILE A 19 62.76 26.18 19.65
C ILE A 19 61.78 26.03 18.46
N VAL A 20 62.35 26.15 17.25
CA VAL A 20 61.93 25.68 15.90
C VAL A 20 60.43 25.69 15.53
N ILE A 21 60.12 26.43 14.45
CA ILE A 21 58.86 26.34 13.69
C ILE A 21 58.94 25.18 12.69
N SER A 22 57.91 24.33 12.63
CA SER A 22 57.61 23.51 11.46
C SER A 22 56.24 23.89 10.90
N CYS A 23 56.18 24.22 9.61
CA CYS A 23 54.92 24.46 8.91
C CYS A 23 54.28 23.12 8.57
N ASN A 24 53.44 22.58 9.47
CA ASN A 24 52.60 21.46 9.13
C ASN A 24 51.36 21.97 8.38
N SER A 25 51.16 21.52 7.14
CA SER A 25 50.05 21.95 6.30
C SER A 25 48.72 21.49 6.90
N GLY A 26 48.05 22.39 7.62
CA GLY A 26 46.75 22.12 8.22
C GLY A 26 45.71 21.81 7.15
N THR A 27 45.48 20.52 6.90
CA THR A 27 44.35 20.05 6.10
C THR A 27 43.07 20.52 6.78
N SER A 28 42.39 21.49 6.16
CA SER A 28 41.04 21.85 6.52
C SER A 28 40.17 20.60 6.32
N VAL A 29 39.90 19.88 7.41
CA VAL A 29 38.87 18.85 7.44
C VAL A 29 37.57 19.59 7.16
N ASN A 30 37.13 19.53 5.91
CA ASN A 30 35.81 19.98 5.53
C ASN A 30 34.82 19.08 6.26
N THR A 31 34.37 19.53 7.44
CA THR A 31 33.19 19.01 8.09
C THR A 31 32.00 19.41 7.23
N THR A 32 31.80 18.67 6.15
CA THR A 32 30.52 18.59 5.45
C THR A 32 29.53 18.05 6.49
N THR A 33 28.84 18.95 7.16
CA THR A 33 27.70 18.63 8.03
C THR A 33 26.64 17.99 7.14
N SER A 34 26.65 16.66 7.06
CA SER A 34 25.62 15.91 6.35
C SER A 34 24.27 16.33 6.92
N ALA A 35 23.35 16.78 6.06
CA ALA A 35 22.05 17.23 6.50
C ALA A 35 21.31 16.06 7.17
N LEU A 36 20.72 16.30 8.35
CA LEU A 36 20.00 15.27 9.10
C LEU A 36 18.97 14.56 8.19
N PRO A 37 19.05 13.22 8.05
CA PRO A 37 18.12 12.45 7.24
C PRO A 37 16.67 12.73 7.63
N GLN A 38 15.89 13.29 6.70
CA GLN A 38 14.51 13.64 6.98
C GLN A 38 13.59 12.44 6.72
N VAL A 39 13.07 11.86 7.80
CA VAL A 39 12.02 10.85 7.74
C VAL A 39 10.75 11.47 7.14
N GLN A 40 10.15 10.76 6.18
CA GLN A 40 8.90 11.07 5.50
C GLN A 40 7.74 10.18 5.98
N LEU A 41 8.04 8.94 6.37
CA LEU A 41 7.06 7.98 6.90
C LEU A 41 7.70 7.09 7.96
N ILE A 42 6.91 6.72 8.97
CA ILE A 42 7.11 5.52 9.76
C ILE A 42 5.80 4.74 9.86
N LEU A 43 5.88 3.42 9.64
CA LEU A 43 4.82 2.45 9.92
C LEU A 43 5.41 1.34 10.83
N PRO A 44 4.67 0.83 11.82
CA PRO A 44 3.40 1.34 12.35
C PRO A 44 3.52 2.76 12.92
N ILE A 45 2.41 3.50 12.97
CA ILE A 45 2.38 4.89 13.46
C ILE A 45 2.37 4.88 14.99
N ASP A 46 2.96 5.91 15.60
CA ASP A 46 3.10 5.99 17.06
C ASP A 46 1.74 5.98 17.77
N GLY A 47 1.62 5.06 18.71
CA GLY A 47 0.40 4.76 19.45
C GLY A 47 -0.51 3.70 18.81
N ASP A 48 -0.26 3.23 17.58
CA ASP A 48 -1.13 2.24 16.90
C ASP A 48 -1.27 0.95 17.71
N THR A 49 -2.49 0.44 17.78
CA THR A 49 -2.84 -0.80 18.49
C THR A 49 -3.38 -1.84 17.53
N ASN A 50 -3.36 -3.10 17.95
CA ASN A 50 -3.88 -4.22 17.17
C ASN A 50 -3.13 -4.42 15.83
N VAL A 51 -1.83 -4.12 15.82
CA VAL A 51 -0.93 -4.30 14.67
C VAL A 51 -0.62 -5.79 14.49
N GLY A 52 -0.71 -6.32 13.28
CA GLY A 52 -0.40 -7.74 13.03
C GLY A 52 1.04 -8.10 13.39
N ILE A 53 1.29 -9.23 14.07
CA ILE A 53 2.64 -9.63 14.52
C ILE A 53 3.68 -9.90 13.40
N SER A 54 3.28 -9.97 12.12
CA SER A 54 4.20 -9.98 10.96
C SER A 54 4.13 -8.69 10.12
N SER A 55 3.60 -7.61 10.71
CA SER A 55 3.62 -6.27 10.11
C SER A 55 5.07 -5.80 9.94
N PRO A 56 5.47 -5.37 8.73
CA PRO A 56 6.78 -4.79 8.54
C PRO A 56 6.85 -3.43 9.22
N ILE A 57 7.97 -3.14 9.87
CA ILE A 57 8.32 -1.76 10.21
C ILE A 57 8.89 -1.14 8.94
N ILE A 58 8.31 -0.04 8.49
CA ILE A 58 8.73 0.66 7.27
C ILE A 58 9.09 2.10 7.64
N VAL A 59 10.30 2.52 7.28
CA VAL A 59 10.74 3.91 7.35
C VAL A 59 10.97 4.42 5.94
N GLU A 60 10.37 5.56 5.59
CA GLU A 60 10.67 6.30 4.37
C GLU A 60 11.43 7.57 4.70
N PHE A 61 12.40 7.93 3.86
CA PHE A 61 13.15 9.18 3.89
C PHE A 61 12.85 10.02 2.64
N LYS A 62 12.86 11.35 2.79
CA LYS A 62 12.67 12.32 1.68
C LYS A 62 13.79 12.27 0.63
N SER A 63 14.90 11.61 0.93
CA SER A 63 16.10 11.48 0.11
C SER A 63 16.74 10.12 0.35
N SER A 64 17.62 9.70 -0.56
CA SER A 64 18.50 8.55 -0.31
C SER A 64 19.31 8.75 0.98
N VAL A 65 19.47 7.68 1.75
CA VAL A 65 20.33 7.57 2.93
C VAL A 65 21.21 6.34 2.74
N GLU A 66 22.42 6.29 3.27
CA GLU A 66 23.22 5.06 3.22
C GLU A 66 22.91 4.13 4.41
N SER A 67 22.93 2.82 4.20
CA SER A 67 22.64 1.84 5.28
C SER A 67 23.67 1.86 6.41
N THR A 68 24.85 2.42 6.16
CA THR A 68 25.89 2.69 7.16
C THR A 68 25.62 3.96 7.99
N GLU A 69 24.78 4.88 7.53
CA GLU A 69 24.46 6.15 8.20
C GLU A 69 23.33 6.03 9.24
N ILE A 70 22.67 4.87 9.36
CA ILE A 70 21.55 4.66 10.27
C ILE A 70 21.64 3.35 11.05
N SER A 71 21.03 3.32 12.24
CA SER A 71 20.85 2.10 13.04
C SER A 71 19.48 2.09 13.69
N ALA A 72 18.91 0.91 13.88
CA ALA A 72 17.57 0.73 14.43
C ALA A 72 17.56 -0.28 15.58
N SER A 73 16.67 -0.06 16.54
CA SER A 73 16.41 -0.96 17.67
C SER A 73 14.91 -1.13 17.88
N LEU A 74 14.49 -2.34 18.23
CA LEU A 74 13.10 -2.69 18.52
C LEU A 74 13.08 -3.35 19.88
N ILE A 75 12.28 -2.84 20.80
CA ILE A 75 12.23 -3.32 22.19
C ILE A 75 10.79 -3.76 22.49
N ASP A 76 10.60 -5.03 22.84
CA ASP A 76 9.37 -5.50 23.48
C ASP A 76 9.33 -4.93 24.90
N LEU A 77 8.49 -3.93 25.14
CA LEU A 77 8.36 -3.28 26.45
C LEU A 77 7.72 -4.17 27.50
N ASN A 78 7.00 -5.24 27.11
CA ASN A 78 6.38 -6.17 28.05
C ASN A 78 7.42 -7.15 28.64
N SER A 79 8.42 -7.56 27.84
CA SER A 79 9.50 -8.46 28.28
C SER A 79 10.84 -7.76 28.52
N ASN A 80 10.95 -6.47 28.17
CA ASN A 80 12.19 -5.70 28.10
C ASN A 80 13.26 -6.34 27.18
N THR A 81 12.83 -7.07 26.14
CA THR A 81 13.71 -7.75 25.19
C THR A 81 14.02 -6.84 24.00
N ALA A 82 15.31 -6.56 23.78
CA ALA A 82 15.77 -5.84 22.60
C ALA A 82 16.09 -6.81 21.44
N TYR A 83 15.61 -6.47 20.25
CA TYR A 83 15.85 -7.18 19.00
C TYR A 83 16.80 -6.35 18.13
N ASN A 84 17.83 -6.99 17.57
CA ASN A 84 18.71 -6.36 16.57
C ASN A 84 18.01 -6.39 15.20
N LEU A 85 17.91 -5.23 14.55
CA LEU A 85 17.27 -5.11 13.23
C LEU A 85 18.30 -5.00 12.13
N THR A 86 18.17 -5.86 11.13
CA THR A 86 18.70 -5.61 9.79
C THR A 86 17.59 -4.97 8.97
N LEU A 87 17.72 -3.68 8.63
CA LEU A 87 16.78 -3.01 7.75
C LEU A 87 17.14 -3.31 6.29
N ALA A 88 16.20 -3.85 5.51
CA ALA A 88 16.34 -4.04 4.08
C ALA A 88 16.02 -2.72 3.34
N ALA A 89 16.99 -2.17 2.62
CA ALA A 89 16.81 -0.98 1.79
C ALA A 89 16.15 -1.31 0.44
N ASN A 90 15.32 -0.40 -0.09
CA ASN A 90 14.97 -0.40 -1.50
C ASN A 90 16.16 0.07 -2.37
N ALA A 91 16.08 -0.13 -3.69
CA ALA A 91 17.18 0.17 -4.62
C ALA A 91 17.60 1.65 -4.62
N SER A 92 16.68 2.58 -4.34
CA SER A 92 16.95 4.02 -4.22
C SER A 92 17.29 4.48 -2.80
N LYS A 93 17.42 3.55 -1.83
CA LYS A 93 17.75 3.76 -0.41
C LYS A 93 16.92 4.86 0.27
N THR A 94 15.68 4.99 -0.15
CA THR A 94 14.65 5.91 0.39
C THR A 94 13.69 5.19 1.31
N ILE A 95 13.51 3.87 1.16
CA ILE A 95 12.65 3.04 2.02
C ILE A 95 13.51 1.97 2.66
N TYR A 96 13.37 1.84 3.98
CA TYR A 96 14.00 0.83 4.81
C TYR A 96 12.94 0.00 5.53
N THR A 97 12.97 -1.31 5.33
CA THR A 97 11.94 -2.23 5.82
C THR A 97 12.55 -3.30 6.73
N TYR A 98 11.96 -3.50 7.90
CA TYR A 98 12.17 -4.70 8.72
C TYR A 98 10.90 -5.54 8.72
N THR A 99 10.98 -6.73 8.13
CA THR A 99 9.95 -7.78 8.30
C THR A 99 10.41 -8.70 9.43
N PRO A 100 9.60 -8.92 10.48
CA PRO A 100 9.94 -9.88 11.54
C PRO A 100 10.18 -11.28 10.96
N LEU A 101 11.41 -11.80 11.11
CA LEU A 101 11.80 -13.14 10.61
C LEU A 101 11.20 -14.27 11.46
N SER A 102 10.99 -13.99 12.74
CA SER A 102 10.12 -14.74 13.65
C SER A 102 8.96 -13.85 14.02
N ALA A 103 7.76 -14.42 14.15
CA ALA A 103 6.57 -13.68 14.52
C ALA A 103 6.73 -12.97 15.88
N LEU A 104 6.28 -11.72 15.99
CA LEU A 104 6.32 -10.97 17.26
C LEU A 104 5.34 -11.55 18.30
N ASN A 105 5.53 -11.22 19.57
CA ASN A 105 4.62 -11.62 20.65
C ASN A 105 3.23 -10.95 20.44
N PRO A 106 2.10 -11.68 20.49
CA PRO A 106 0.76 -11.08 20.52
C PRO A 106 0.53 -10.28 21.80
N ASN A 107 -0.25 -9.20 21.73
CA ASN A 107 -0.56 -8.30 22.86
C ASN A 107 0.69 -7.76 23.59
N SER A 108 1.79 -7.52 22.85
CA SER A 108 3.01 -6.88 23.35
C SER A 108 3.17 -5.50 22.74
N THR A 109 3.68 -4.56 23.53
CA THR A 109 3.95 -3.20 23.08
C THR A 109 5.42 -3.09 22.68
N TYR A 110 5.65 -2.78 21.41
CA TYR A 110 6.96 -2.66 20.81
C TYR A 110 7.35 -1.20 20.60
N HIS A 111 8.53 -0.81 21.07
CA HIS A 111 9.13 0.50 20.83
C HIS A 111 10.24 0.38 19.79
N PHE A 112 10.03 0.97 18.62
CA PHE A 112 11.02 1.13 17.57
C PHE A 112 11.72 2.48 17.71
N VAL A 113 13.04 2.49 17.57
CA VAL A 113 13.85 3.72 17.54
C VAL A 113 14.87 3.65 16.42
N LEU A 114 15.03 4.76 15.70
CA LEU A 114 15.99 4.94 14.60
C LEU A 114 16.97 6.07 14.93
N PHE A 115 18.27 5.81 14.73
CA PHE A 115 19.36 6.73 15.03
C PHE A 115 20.21 7.01 13.79
N GLN A 116 20.94 8.14 13.80
CA GLN A 116 22.00 8.41 12.81
C GLN A 116 23.36 7.95 13.35
N ASN A 117 24.12 7.24 12.52
CA ASN A 117 25.46 6.72 12.81
C ASN A 117 26.54 7.78 12.53
N ASN A 118 26.54 8.85 13.33
CA ASN A 118 27.55 9.90 13.22
C ASN A 118 28.85 9.51 13.94
N ASN A 119 30.01 9.99 13.45
CA ASN A 119 31.33 9.72 14.05
C ASN A 119 31.55 10.30 15.46
N GLN A 120 30.54 10.93 16.08
CA GLN A 120 30.53 11.26 17.50
C GLN A 120 29.94 10.14 18.37
N ASN A 121 29.12 9.24 17.80
CA ASN A 121 28.51 8.12 18.51
C ASN A 121 29.46 6.90 18.61
N SER A 122 30.45 6.80 17.72
CA SER A 122 31.41 5.68 17.66
C SER A 122 32.47 5.65 18.78
N VAL A 123 32.50 6.65 19.68
CA VAL A 123 33.42 6.67 20.84
C VAL A 123 32.92 5.80 22.01
N ASN A 124 31.60 5.56 22.11
CA ASN A 124 30.98 4.89 23.26
C ASN A 124 30.55 3.43 22.98
N ALA A 125 30.96 2.84 21.86
CA ALA A 125 30.61 1.46 21.47
C ALA A 125 31.37 0.35 22.24
N SER A 126 32.12 0.69 23.29
CA SER A 126 33.12 -0.17 23.93
C SER A 126 33.07 -0.24 25.46
N VAL A 127 31.89 -0.07 26.07
CA VAL A 127 31.67 -0.43 27.49
C VAL A 127 30.44 -1.34 27.60
N SER A 128 30.59 -2.44 28.33
CA SER A 128 29.54 -3.44 28.56
C SER A 128 28.88 -3.29 29.93
N SER A 129 27.68 -3.85 30.03
CA SER A 129 26.93 -4.15 31.26
C SER A 129 26.33 -2.97 32.08
N ASN A 130 25.08 -3.20 32.50
CA ASN A 130 24.42 -2.73 33.71
C ASN A 130 24.31 -1.22 33.99
N ASN A 131 23.10 -0.71 33.72
CA ASN A 131 22.45 0.38 34.44
C ASN A 131 23.13 1.77 34.41
N SER A 132 23.03 2.44 33.26
CA SER A 132 22.94 3.90 33.21
C SER A 132 22.06 4.32 32.04
N GLN A 133 21.44 5.49 32.12
CA GLN A 133 20.88 6.15 30.93
C GLN A 133 22.05 6.58 30.04
N SER A 134 22.39 5.76 29.05
CA SER A 134 23.24 6.19 27.94
C SER A 134 22.57 7.39 27.26
N SER A 135 23.24 8.54 27.26
CA SER A 135 22.73 9.78 26.68
C SER A 135 22.73 9.70 25.14
N TYR A 136 21.74 9.03 24.57
CA TYR A 136 21.52 8.99 23.13
C TYR A 136 21.35 10.41 22.59
N SER A 137 22.13 10.77 21.58
CA SER A 137 21.81 11.88 20.68
C SER A 137 20.41 11.65 20.11
N ASN A 138 19.57 12.69 20.06
CA ASN A 138 18.16 12.62 19.66
C ASN A 138 17.92 11.65 18.48
N PRO A 139 16.98 10.69 18.60
CA PRO A 139 16.66 9.77 17.51
C PRO A 139 16.09 10.52 16.30
N LEU A 140 16.29 9.96 15.11
CA LEU A 140 15.71 10.46 13.86
C LEU A 140 14.19 10.30 13.86
N ILE A 141 13.70 9.18 14.39
CA ILE A 141 12.30 8.91 14.68
C ILE A 141 12.19 7.80 15.73
N SER A 142 11.11 7.80 16.49
CA SER A 142 10.66 6.69 17.34
C SER A 142 9.17 6.44 17.11
N SER A 143 8.73 5.19 17.26
CA SER A 143 7.31 4.81 17.20
C SER A 143 7.06 3.66 18.16
N THR A 144 5.97 3.74 18.93
CA THR A 144 5.50 2.70 19.83
C THR A 144 4.20 2.12 19.31
N TYR A 145 4.09 0.79 19.19
CA TYR A 145 2.85 0.15 18.74
C TYR A 145 2.56 -1.14 19.52
N THR A 146 1.28 -1.51 19.64
CA THR A 146 0.86 -2.74 20.33
C THR A 146 0.36 -3.77 19.32
N THR A 147 0.89 -4.99 19.39
CA THR A 147 0.48 -6.08 18.51
C THR A 147 -0.93 -6.60 18.83
N GLN A 148 -1.58 -7.25 17.86
CA GLN A 148 -2.92 -7.80 18.04
C GLN A 148 -2.95 -8.94 19.07
N THR A 149 -4.12 -9.16 19.67
CA THR A 149 -4.33 -10.26 20.64
C THR A 149 -4.24 -11.63 19.97
N ALA A 150 -4.04 -12.69 20.75
CA ALA A 150 -3.91 -14.06 20.24
C ALA A 150 -5.26 -14.63 19.75
N TYR A 151 -5.75 -14.14 18.61
CA TYR A 151 -7.08 -14.44 18.07
C TYR A 151 -7.35 -15.93 17.91
N LYS A 152 -8.60 -16.31 18.22
CA LYS A 152 -9.07 -17.69 18.12
C LYS A 152 -9.81 -17.95 16.82
N ILE A 153 -9.52 -19.11 16.20
CA ILE A 153 -10.43 -19.76 15.27
C ILE A 153 -10.90 -21.06 15.91
N PHE A 154 -12.21 -21.32 15.83
CA PHE A 154 -12.80 -22.58 16.28
C PHE A 154 -13.79 -23.13 15.25
N VAL A 155 -14.17 -24.40 15.44
CA VAL A 155 -15.18 -25.11 14.64
C VAL A 155 -16.41 -25.30 15.52
N THR A 156 -17.60 -24.97 15.02
CA THR A 156 -18.84 -25.06 15.82
C THR A 156 -19.10 -26.47 16.36
N ASN A 157 -19.60 -26.55 17.60
CA ASN A 157 -20.11 -27.79 18.16
C ASN A 157 -21.45 -28.19 17.51
N GLY A 158 -22.30 -27.22 17.18
CA GLY A 158 -23.52 -27.44 16.38
C GLY A 158 -23.24 -27.85 14.94
N ASN A 159 -24.28 -28.33 14.26
CA ASN A 159 -24.30 -28.59 12.82
C ASN A 159 -25.47 -27.81 12.18
N TYR A 160 -25.28 -27.27 10.98
CA TYR A 160 -26.19 -26.30 10.36
C TYR A 160 -26.44 -26.61 8.88
N LYS A 161 -27.68 -26.45 8.43
CA LYS A 161 -28.06 -26.56 7.01
C LYS A 161 -27.59 -25.34 6.22
N GLY A 162 -27.68 -25.41 4.90
CA GLY A 162 -27.24 -24.35 4.00
C GLY A 162 -27.99 -23.03 4.11
N ASN A 163 -29.18 -22.97 4.74
CA ASN A 163 -29.82 -21.71 5.09
C ASN A 163 -29.29 -21.21 6.45
N LEU A 164 -28.28 -20.33 6.40
CA LEU A 164 -27.69 -19.69 7.58
C LEU A 164 -28.39 -18.37 7.92
N LYS A 165 -29.05 -17.72 6.94
CA LYS A 165 -29.82 -16.48 7.15
C LYS A 165 -30.92 -16.64 8.20
N THR A 166 -31.67 -17.74 8.17
CA THR A 166 -32.78 -18.04 9.09
C THR A 166 -33.74 -16.85 9.30
N SER A 167 -33.76 -16.21 10.48
CA SER A 167 -34.59 -15.05 10.82
C SER A 167 -33.86 -13.69 10.76
N TYR A 168 -32.57 -13.68 10.39
CA TYR A 168 -31.74 -12.47 10.34
C TYR A 168 -31.90 -11.72 9.02
N SER A 169 -31.46 -10.46 9.00
CA SER A 169 -31.54 -9.57 7.83
C SER A 169 -30.68 -10.05 6.65
N SER A 170 -29.53 -10.66 6.93
CA SER A 170 -28.52 -11.12 5.97
C SER A 170 -28.05 -12.54 6.34
N ALA A 171 -27.40 -13.23 5.39
CA ALA A 171 -26.83 -14.55 5.64
C ALA A 171 -25.64 -14.48 6.61
N VAL A 172 -24.78 -13.48 6.45
CA VAL A 172 -23.62 -13.27 7.33
C VAL A 172 -24.03 -12.98 8.78
N ASN A 173 -25.11 -12.23 9.01
CA ASN A 173 -25.58 -11.92 10.37
C ASN A 173 -26.09 -13.17 11.09
N GLY A 174 -26.78 -14.08 10.38
CA GLY A 174 -27.21 -15.35 10.96
C GLY A 174 -26.06 -16.31 11.24
N ALA A 175 -25.06 -16.37 10.35
CA ALA A 175 -23.86 -17.17 10.55
C ALA A 175 -22.97 -16.64 11.70
N ASP A 176 -22.85 -15.31 11.84
CA ASP A 176 -22.14 -14.67 12.94
C ASP A 176 -22.88 -14.89 14.26
N ALA A 177 -24.22 -14.78 14.28
CA ALA A 177 -25.02 -15.08 15.46
C ALA A 177 -24.89 -16.56 15.91
N ILE A 178 -24.83 -17.50 14.97
CA ILE A 178 -24.49 -18.90 15.24
C ILE A 178 -23.12 -19.01 15.93
N CYS A 179 -22.08 -18.36 15.39
CA CYS A 179 -20.74 -18.40 15.98
C CYS A 179 -20.68 -17.84 17.41
N ASN A 180 -21.40 -16.75 17.71
CA ASN A 180 -21.37 -16.16 19.05
C ASN A 180 -22.17 -16.98 20.08
N ALA A 181 -23.18 -17.75 19.63
CA ALA A 181 -24.05 -18.57 20.49
C ALA A 181 -23.64 -20.06 20.60
N ASP A 182 -22.67 -20.53 19.81
CA ASP A 182 -22.24 -21.93 19.83
C ASP A 182 -21.44 -22.29 21.10
N SER A 183 -21.63 -23.51 21.60
CA SER A 183 -21.02 -23.99 22.85
C SER A 183 -19.50 -24.22 22.78
N ALA A 184 -18.87 -24.16 21.61
CA ALA A 184 -17.42 -24.14 21.45
C ALA A 184 -16.82 -22.71 21.39
N ASN A 185 -17.62 -21.64 21.54
CA ASN A 185 -17.10 -20.28 21.71
C ASN A 185 -16.30 -20.19 23.03
N PRO A 186 -14.97 -19.93 22.99
CA PRO A 186 -14.13 -19.94 24.19
C PRO A 186 -14.22 -18.67 25.03
N ASP A 187 -14.74 -17.57 24.49
CA ASP A 187 -14.83 -16.29 25.18
C ASP A 187 -16.04 -15.48 24.69
N THR A 188 -17.13 -15.55 25.44
CA THR A 188 -18.38 -14.84 25.15
C THR A 188 -18.32 -13.33 25.35
N SER A 189 -17.19 -12.78 25.82
CA SER A 189 -16.93 -11.33 25.80
C SER A 189 -16.45 -10.84 24.42
N GLN A 190 -15.91 -11.74 23.59
CA GLN A 190 -15.36 -11.44 22.27
C GLN A 190 -16.38 -11.73 21.17
N TYR A 191 -16.30 -10.96 20.08
CA TYR A 191 -17.18 -11.15 18.93
C TYR A 191 -16.52 -12.05 17.88
N TYR A 192 -17.26 -13.07 17.43
CA TYR A 192 -16.83 -14.00 16.40
C TYR A 192 -17.60 -13.80 15.10
N LYS A 193 -16.92 -13.95 13.96
CA LYS A 193 -17.52 -13.95 12.63
C LYS A 193 -17.31 -15.29 11.91
N ALA A 194 -18.30 -15.73 11.15
CA ALA A 194 -18.23 -16.95 10.35
C ALA A 194 -17.34 -16.76 9.11
N MET A 195 -16.33 -17.63 8.94
CA MET A 195 -15.44 -17.62 7.76
C MET A 195 -16.10 -18.31 6.57
N LEU A 196 -17.01 -17.59 5.94
CA LEU A 196 -17.67 -17.97 4.70
C LEU A 196 -17.73 -16.78 3.73
N SER A 197 -18.07 -17.05 2.47
CA SER A 197 -18.25 -16.04 1.43
C SER A 197 -19.71 -15.90 1.01
N VAL A 198 -20.05 -14.66 0.65
CA VAL A 198 -21.27 -14.20 -0.04
C VAL A 198 -20.84 -12.93 -0.79
N VAL A 199 -20.83 -12.94 -2.13
CA VAL A 199 -20.32 -11.82 -2.96
C VAL A 199 -20.94 -10.45 -2.68
N SER A 200 -22.12 -10.39 -2.06
CA SER A 200 -22.80 -9.14 -1.66
C SER A 200 -22.76 -8.81 -0.16
N GLU A 201 -22.20 -9.66 0.69
CA GLU A 201 -22.24 -9.49 2.16
C GLU A 201 -20.90 -9.75 2.88
N ARG A 202 -20.01 -10.60 2.33
CA ARG A 202 -18.68 -10.93 2.86
C ARG A 202 -17.81 -11.66 1.83
N TYR A 203 -16.61 -11.20 1.54
CA TYR A 203 -15.65 -11.94 0.72
C TYR A 203 -14.19 -11.57 1.02
N ALA A 204 -13.27 -12.53 0.85
CA ALA A 204 -11.83 -12.31 0.97
C ALA A 204 -11.23 -11.66 -0.29
N CYS A 205 -11.81 -12.00 -1.44
CA CYS A 205 -11.36 -11.58 -2.76
C CYS A 205 -12.56 -11.22 -3.65
N ASN A 206 -12.36 -10.23 -4.52
CA ASN A 206 -13.37 -9.70 -5.42
C ASN A 206 -13.67 -10.65 -6.60
N GLY A 207 -14.53 -10.22 -7.54
CA GLY A 207 -14.90 -11.00 -8.73
C GLY A 207 -13.74 -11.38 -9.66
N ASP A 208 -12.62 -10.65 -9.62
CA ASP A 208 -11.40 -10.93 -10.38
C ASP A 208 -10.41 -11.85 -9.62
N ASN A 209 -10.82 -12.42 -8.47
CA ASN A 209 -9.96 -13.16 -7.53
C ASN A 209 -8.75 -12.32 -7.05
N LEU A 210 -8.92 -11.01 -6.88
CA LEU A 210 -7.95 -10.15 -6.20
C LEU A 210 -8.33 -10.06 -4.72
N CYS A 211 -7.39 -10.34 -3.82
CA CYS A 211 -7.64 -10.47 -2.38
C CYS A 211 -7.09 -9.29 -1.58
N GLY A 212 -7.73 -8.98 -0.46
CA GLY A 212 -7.26 -7.96 0.50
C GLY A 212 -7.39 -6.50 0.03
N ASN A 213 -7.05 -5.57 0.93
CA ASN A 213 -7.30 -4.13 0.77
C ASN A 213 -8.76 -3.88 0.32
N ASN A 214 -8.98 -2.94 -0.60
CA ASN A 214 -10.29 -2.62 -1.20
C ASN A 214 -10.92 -3.79 -2.00
N ASN A 215 -10.23 -4.93 -2.15
CA ASN A 215 -10.74 -6.11 -2.84
C ASN A 215 -11.32 -7.18 -1.89
N ASN A 216 -11.38 -6.92 -0.59
CA ASN A 216 -12.19 -7.69 0.37
C ASN A 216 -13.42 -6.86 0.82
N PHE A 217 -14.39 -7.52 1.43
CA PHE A 217 -15.55 -6.86 2.05
C PHE A 217 -16.01 -7.63 3.28
N ASN A 218 -16.22 -6.94 4.42
CA ASN A 218 -16.65 -7.54 5.70
C ASN A 218 -15.89 -8.84 6.06
N TRP A 219 -14.62 -8.92 5.68
CA TRP A 219 -13.81 -10.12 5.80
C TRP A 219 -13.38 -10.36 7.25
N VAL A 220 -13.23 -11.64 7.62
CA VAL A 220 -13.10 -12.06 9.02
C VAL A 220 -11.65 -12.19 9.49
N LEU A 221 -10.72 -12.33 8.55
CA LEU A 221 -9.28 -12.36 8.84
C LEU A 221 -8.70 -10.96 8.67
N GLN A 222 -7.77 -10.60 9.54
CA GLN A 222 -6.98 -9.37 9.48
C GLN A 222 -5.65 -9.63 8.75
N PRO A 223 -4.98 -8.61 8.19
CA PRO A 223 -3.67 -8.79 7.55
C PRO A 223 -2.56 -9.08 8.57
N ARG A 224 -1.53 -9.83 8.15
CA ARG A 224 -0.27 -10.00 8.89
C ARG A 224 -0.42 -10.48 10.34
N THR A 225 -1.46 -11.27 10.58
CA THR A 225 -2.03 -11.57 11.90
C THR A 225 -1.98 -13.05 12.18
N SER A 226 -1.55 -13.43 13.39
CA SER A 226 -1.61 -14.82 13.84
C SER A 226 -3.00 -15.21 14.33
N TYR A 227 -3.37 -16.45 13.99
CA TYR A 227 -4.58 -17.09 14.48
C TYR A 227 -4.24 -18.42 15.14
N TYR A 228 -4.93 -18.72 16.24
CA TYR A 228 -4.66 -19.86 17.11
C TYR A 228 -5.92 -20.70 17.29
N ASN A 229 -5.75 -21.99 17.54
CA ASN A 229 -6.86 -22.86 17.93
C ASN A 229 -7.23 -22.66 19.42
N LEU A 230 -8.25 -23.40 19.86
CA LEU A 230 -8.71 -23.43 21.26
C LEU A 230 -7.59 -23.85 22.24
N ASN A 231 -6.66 -24.70 21.83
CA ASN A 231 -5.49 -25.14 22.62
C ASN A 231 -4.33 -24.13 22.59
N SER A 232 -4.51 -22.94 22.01
CA SER A 232 -3.48 -21.91 21.82
C SER A 232 -2.28 -22.32 20.94
N SER A 233 -2.43 -23.37 20.14
CA SER A 233 -1.48 -23.71 19.08
C SER A 233 -1.73 -22.82 17.85
N LEU A 234 -0.66 -22.36 17.19
CA LEU A 234 -0.72 -21.50 16.00
C LEU A 234 -1.30 -22.27 14.80
N ILE A 235 -2.37 -21.75 14.19
CA ILE A 235 -2.95 -22.24 12.92
C ILE A 235 -2.15 -21.71 11.74
N GLY A 236 -1.74 -20.45 11.81
CA GLY A 236 -0.91 -19.80 10.82
C GLY A 236 -0.90 -18.30 11.04
N ILE A 237 -0.17 -17.60 10.17
CA ILE A 237 -0.13 -16.14 10.10
C ILE A 237 -0.66 -15.75 8.73
N THR A 238 -1.58 -14.79 8.67
CA THR A 238 -2.08 -14.28 7.40
C THR A 238 -1.04 -13.42 6.69
N ASN A 239 -1.10 -13.37 5.37
CA ASN A 239 -0.33 -12.41 4.56
C ASN A 239 -0.99 -11.01 4.60
N ASP A 240 -0.48 -10.06 3.82
CA ASP A 240 -1.07 -8.72 3.70
C ASP A 240 -2.43 -8.70 2.98
N GLN A 241 -2.73 -9.72 2.16
CA GLN A 241 -4.06 -9.89 1.56
C GLN A 241 -5.11 -10.37 2.57
N SER A 242 -4.76 -10.56 3.85
CA SER A 242 -5.66 -11.03 4.92
C SER A 242 -6.19 -12.44 4.67
N ILE A 243 -5.37 -13.31 4.11
CA ILE A 243 -5.64 -14.73 3.88
C ILE A 243 -4.43 -15.55 4.36
N PHE A 244 -4.61 -16.86 4.59
CA PHE A 244 -3.47 -17.74 4.84
C PHE A 244 -2.89 -18.23 3.51
N ASP A 245 -1.56 -18.20 3.42
CA ASP A 245 -0.84 -19.04 2.47
C ASP A 245 -0.91 -20.49 2.96
N PHE A 246 -0.94 -21.46 2.03
CA PHE A 246 -1.05 -22.89 2.35
C PHE A 246 0.29 -23.62 2.13
N PRO A 247 0.65 -24.61 2.96
CA PRO A 247 -0.16 -25.20 4.02
C PRO A 247 -0.21 -24.36 5.32
N LEU A 248 -1.26 -24.58 6.10
CA LEU A 248 -1.37 -24.12 7.50
C LEU A 248 -0.37 -24.88 8.40
N GLU A 249 0.04 -24.26 9.50
CA GLU A 249 0.87 -24.90 10.53
C GLU A 249 0.14 -26.07 11.20
N ILE A 250 -1.16 -25.88 11.49
CA ILE A 250 -2.12 -26.92 11.89
C ILE A 250 -3.50 -26.62 11.33
N ALA A 251 -4.36 -27.64 11.28
CA ALA A 251 -5.73 -27.50 10.79
C ALA A 251 -6.62 -26.64 11.72
N PHE A 252 -7.65 -26.01 11.16
CA PHE A 252 -8.61 -25.17 11.90
C PHE A 252 -9.37 -25.94 13.00
N GLY A 253 -9.60 -27.24 12.83
CA GLY A 253 -10.34 -28.10 13.75
C GLY A 253 -9.44 -29.08 14.50
N LEU A 254 -9.83 -29.38 15.74
CA LEU A 254 -9.21 -30.41 16.57
C LEU A 254 -9.90 -31.76 16.33
N GLY A 255 -9.12 -32.83 16.14
CA GLY A 255 -9.62 -34.20 16.06
C GLY A 255 -10.09 -34.61 14.66
N SER A 256 -11.29 -35.18 14.55
CA SER A 256 -11.81 -35.73 13.30
C SER A 256 -12.13 -34.64 12.27
N SER A 257 -11.82 -34.92 11.00
CA SER A 257 -12.02 -33.95 9.91
C SER A 257 -13.51 -33.83 9.56
N ASN A 258 -14.11 -32.71 9.95
CA ASN A 258 -15.52 -32.38 9.70
C ASN A 258 -15.66 -31.61 8.38
N ASN A 259 -16.76 -31.79 7.66
CA ASN A 259 -17.13 -30.91 6.56
C ASN A 259 -17.68 -29.58 7.11
N VAL A 260 -17.22 -28.46 6.57
CA VAL A 260 -17.48 -27.09 7.06
C VAL A 260 -17.98 -26.22 5.92
N TRP A 261 -19.06 -25.44 6.10
CA TRP A 261 -19.53 -24.51 5.06
C TRP A 261 -18.55 -23.33 4.88
N THR A 262 -18.21 -23.00 3.63
CA THR A 262 -17.28 -21.90 3.31
C THR A 262 -17.69 -21.08 2.07
N GLY A 263 -18.11 -21.72 0.97
CA GLY A 263 -18.34 -21.02 -0.31
C GLY A 263 -17.06 -20.53 -1.01
N LEU A 264 -15.88 -20.82 -0.44
CA LEU A 264 -14.59 -20.34 -0.91
C LEU A 264 -14.00 -21.28 -1.97
N SER A 265 -13.24 -20.74 -2.92
CA SER A 265 -12.35 -21.49 -3.79
C SER A 265 -11.10 -21.96 -3.04
N THR A 266 -10.25 -22.77 -3.69
CA THR A 266 -8.89 -23.10 -3.19
C THR A 266 -7.94 -21.90 -3.20
N THR A 267 -8.37 -20.74 -3.71
CA THR A 267 -7.62 -19.48 -3.85
C THR A 267 -8.32 -18.32 -3.16
N TRP A 268 -9.12 -18.61 -2.12
CA TRP A 268 -9.88 -17.66 -1.28
C TRP A 268 -10.98 -16.82 -1.99
N GLY A 269 -11.11 -16.89 -3.32
CA GLY A 269 -12.21 -16.27 -4.06
C GLY A 269 -13.57 -16.90 -3.77
N SER A 270 -14.65 -16.14 -4.01
CA SER A 270 -16.04 -16.61 -3.78
C SER A 270 -16.53 -17.46 -4.97
N VAL A 271 -17.10 -18.65 -4.73
CA VAL A 271 -17.65 -19.52 -5.81
C VAL A 271 -19.16 -19.32 -6.03
N ASP A 272 -19.62 -18.08 -6.00
CA ASP A 272 -21.04 -17.67 -6.11
C ASP A 272 -21.60 -17.73 -7.56
N GLY A 273 -21.41 -18.88 -8.21
CA GLY A 273 -22.11 -19.29 -9.44
C GLY A 273 -23.13 -20.42 -9.21
N GLY A 274 -23.32 -20.86 -7.96
CA GLY A 274 -24.24 -21.95 -7.59
C GLY A 274 -23.84 -22.74 -6.34
N ASP A 275 -22.59 -22.61 -5.88
CA ASP A 275 -22.00 -23.47 -4.84
C ASP A 275 -21.96 -22.82 -3.44
N SER A 276 -22.98 -22.06 -3.07
CA SER A 276 -23.09 -21.37 -1.77
C SER A 276 -24.45 -21.50 -1.11
N CYS A 277 -25.23 -22.54 -1.46
CA CYS A 277 -26.60 -22.69 -0.98
C CYS A 277 -27.49 -21.48 -1.27
N LYS A 278 -27.29 -20.86 -2.45
CA LYS A 278 -27.88 -19.58 -2.87
C LYS A 278 -27.60 -18.47 -1.84
N ALA A 279 -26.34 -18.09 -1.68
CA ALA A 279 -25.90 -17.10 -0.68
C ALA A 279 -26.42 -17.44 0.74
N TRP A 280 -26.32 -18.72 1.10
CA TRP A 280 -26.77 -19.34 2.36
C TRP A 280 -28.23 -19.05 2.75
N THR A 281 -29.14 -19.08 1.76
CA THR A 281 -30.60 -18.94 1.96
C THR A 281 -31.39 -20.24 1.74
N SER A 282 -30.77 -21.29 1.17
CA SER A 282 -31.44 -22.55 0.81
C SER A 282 -31.05 -23.72 1.71
N SER A 283 -32.05 -24.50 2.13
CA SER A 283 -31.87 -25.85 2.71
C SER A 283 -32.36 -26.99 1.80
N SER A 284 -32.56 -26.76 0.48
CA SER A 284 -32.90 -27.87 -0.45
C SER A 284 -31.67 -28.70 -0.82
N SER A 285 -31.85 -30.00 -1.04
CA SER A 285 -30.89 -30.93 -1.64
C SER A 285 -30.47 -30.58 -3.07
N ASP A 286 -31.34 -29.87 -3.81
CA ASP A 286 -31.08 -29.52 -5.22
C ASP A 286 -29.94 -28.50 -5.35
N ASN A 287 -29.78 -27.65 -4.34
CA ASN A 287 -28.74 -26.65 -4.26
C ASN A 287 -27.52 -27.23 -3.52
N LYS A 288 -26.32 -26.81 -3.93
CA LYS A 288 -25.06 -27.24 -3.32
C LYS A 288 -24.35 -26.07 -2.62
N GLY A 289 -23.55 -26.39 -1.61
CA GLY A 289 -22.60 -25.48 -0.97
C GLY A 289 -21.20 -26.06 -1.08
N ARG A 290 -20.19 -25.20 -1.22
CA ARG A 290 -18.78 -25.57 -1.18
C ARG A 290 -18.35 -25.74 0.28
N CYS A 291 -17.69 -26.86 0.56
CA CYS A 291 -17.20 -27.21 1.88
C CYS A 291 -15.68 -27.27 1.95
N GLY A 292 -15.13 -26.75 3.06
CA GLY A 292 -13.80 -27.10 3.56
C GLY A 292 -13.84 -28.33 4.46
N ARG A 293 -12.66 -28.85 4.84
CA ARG A 293 -12.50 -29.97 5.78
C ARG A 293 -11.63 -29.59 6.97
N SER A 294 -12.19 -29.65 8.17
CA SER A 294 -11.61 -29.05 9.38
C SER A 294 -10.29 -29.67 9.84
N GLY A 295 -9.96 -30.89 9.40
CA GLY A 295 -8.71 -31.57 9.71
C GLY A 295 -7.65 -31.47 8.62
N GLN A 296 -7.84 -30.64 7.59
CA GLN A 296 -6.83 -30.40 6.55
C GLN A 296 -5.99 -29.15 6.84
N VAL A 297 -4.76 -29.15 6.34
CA VAL A 297 -3.84 -28.01 6.32
C VAL A 297 -3.62 -27.43 4.91
N ASP A 298 -4.06 -28.12 3.87
CA ASP A 298 -3.96 -27.69 2.47
C ASP A 298 -5.18 -26.82 2.06
N PRO A 299 -5.31 -26.37 0.79
CA PRO A 299 -6.49 -25.63 0.35
C PRO A 299 -7.84 -26.38 0.51
N GLY A 300 -7.82 -27.70 0.72
CA GLY A 300 -8.98 -28.49 1.12
C GLY A 300 -9.53 -28.11 2.51
N ALA A 301 -8.73 -27.44 3.35
CA ALA A 301 -9.17 -26.84 4.60
C ALA A 301 -10.34 -25.86 4.40
N ILE A 302 -10.33 -25.10 3.29
CA ILE A 302 -11.40 -24.17 2.92
C ILE A 302 -12.25 -24.63 1.74
N SER A 303 -11.75 -25.51 0.87
CA SER A 303 -12.38 -25.81 -0.41
C SER A 303 -12.08 -27.23 -0.92
N ASN A 304 -12.64 -28.24 -0.27
CA ASN A 304 -12.51 -29.65 -0.66
C ASN A 304 -13.57 -30.07 -1.70
N ASP A 305 -14.85 -30.08 -1.32
CA ASP A 305 -15.93 -30.68 -2.10
C ASP A 305 -17.22 -29.84 -2.12
N LYS A 306 -18.24 -30.34 -2.84
CA LYS A 306 -19.58 -29.73 -2.96
C LYS A 306 -20.57 -30.63 -2.23
N GLN A 307 -21.49 -30.03 -1.47
CA GLN A 307 -22.33 -30.73 -0.51
C GLN A 307 -23.79 -30.25 -0.57
N ASP A 308 -24.73 -31.16 -0.35
CA ASP A 308 -26.16 -30.86 -0.32
C ASP A 308 -26.53 -29.92 0.83
N CYS A 309 -27.22 -28.83 0.53
CA CYS A 309 -27.61 -27.80 1.50
C CYS A 309 -28.69 -28.25 2.50
N SER A 310 -29.35 -29.37 2.25
CA SER A 310 -30.23 -30.04 3.21
C SER A 310 -29.47 -30.76 4.34
N GLY A 311 -28.20 -31.11 4.11
CA GLY A 311 -27.33 -31.75 5.10
C GLY A 311 -26.67 -30.74 6.04
N GLU A 312 -26.41 -31.18 7.27
CA GLU A 312 -25.92 -30.31 8.34
C GLU A 312 -24.38 -30.37 8.45
N ARG A 313 -23.71 -29.21 8.44
CA ARG A 313 -22.23 -29.06 8.45
C ARG A 313 -21.78 -28.08 9.53
N LYS A 314 -20.49 -28.01 9.81
CA LYS A 314 -19.92 -27.03 10.75
C LYS A 314 -19.78 -25.64 10.12
N LEU A 315 -19.54 -24.62 10.95
CA LEU A 315 -18.93 -23.34 10.55
C LEU A 315 -17.53 -23.19 11.15
N TYR A 316 -16.67 -22.41 10.49
CA TYR A 316 -15.46 -21.84 11.09
C TYR A 316 -15.81 -20.49 11.71
N CYS A 317 -15.45 -20.27 12.96
CA CYS A 317 -15.76 -19.05 13.71
C CYS A 317 -14.46 -18.35 14.12
N VAL A 318 -14.31 -17.08 13.73
CA VAL A 318 -13.05 -16.31 13.81
C VAL A 318 -13.23 -15.11 14.73
N MET A 319 -12.43 -15.06 15.79
CA MET A 319 -12.36 -13.93 16.74
C MET A 319 -11.98 -12.64 16.01
N GLN A 320 -12.67 -11.55 16.32
CA GLN A 320 -12.43 -10.24 15.71
C GLN A 320 -11.70 -9.26 16.65
N PRO A 321 -10.96 -8.27 16.11
CA PRO A 321 -10.67 -7.02 16.82
C PRO A 321 -11.95 -6.36 17.34
N ASN A 322 -11.95 -5.83 18.57
CA ASN A 322 -13.10 -5.14 19.17
C ASN A 322 -13.54 -3.90 18.37
N ALA A 323 -12.60 -3.24 17.67
CA ALA A 323 -12.87 -2.12 16.77
C ALA A 323 -11.93 -2.13 15.57
N VAL A 324 -12.44 -1.82 14.37
CA VAL A 324 -11.68 -1.71 13.12
C VAL A 324 -11.98 -0.37 12.47
N LEU A 325 -10.93 0.34 12.03
CA LEU A 325 -11.06 1.47 11.14
C LEU A 325 -11.28 0.95 9.71
N VAL A 326 -12.52 1.09 9.22
CA VAL A 326 -12.98 0.49 7.95
C VAL A 326 -13.01 1.48 6.78
N SER A 327 -12.94 2.78 7.05
CA SER A 327 -12.73 3.79 6.01
C SER A 327 -12.17 5.09 6.62
N PRO A 328 -10.99 5.58 6.19
CA PRO A 328 -9.93 4.83 5.50
C PRO A 328 -9.48 3.61 6.31
N PHE A 329 -8.78 2.65 5.70
CA PHE A 329 -8.27 1.49 6.45
C PHE A 329 -7.09 1.88 7.36
N ALA A 330 -6.93 1.20 8.50
CA ALA A 330 -5.76 1.38 9.35
C ALA A 330 -4.45 1.10 8.59
N GLY A 331 -3.43 1.93 8.83
CA GLY A 331 -2.15 1.91 8.12
C GLY A 331 -2.18 2.38 6.65
N SER A 332 -3.37 2.69 6.10
CA SER A 332 -3.51 3.08 4.69
C SER A 332 -3.25 4.57 4.44
N ILE A 333 -2.99 4.91 3.18
CA ILE A 333 -2.99 6.28 2.67
C ILE A 333 -4.33 6.53 1.98
N THR A 334 -5.19 7.37 2.56
CA THR A 334 -6.35 7.92 1.86
C THR A 334 -5.96 9.07 0.96
N ASN A 335 -6.75 9.25 -0.09
CA ASN A 335 -6.62 10.31 -1.07
C ASN A 335 -7.91 11.15 -1.16
N ASN A 336 -9.00 10.70 -0.54
CA ASN A 336 -10.20 11.48 -0.33
C ASN A 336 -10.03 12.39 0.89
N LEU A 337 -9.69 13.66 0.66
CA LEU A 337 -9.56 14.66 1.72
C LEU A 337 -10.90 15.05 2.37
N ALA A 338 -12.04 14.68 1.77
CA ALA A 338 -13.36 14.80 2.37
C ALA A 338 -13.88 13.46 2.93
N SER A 339 -12.98 12.50 3.22
CA SER A 339 -13.41 11.17 3.67
C SER A 339 -14.12 11.25 5.03
N PRO A 340 -15.33 10.68 5.17
CA PRO A 340 -15.79 10.24 6.48
C PRO A 340 -14.78 9.24 7.06
N ILE A 341 -14.67 9.23 8.39
CA ILE A 341 -13.78 8.37 9.16
C ILE A 341 -14.65 7.37 9.92
N THR A 342 -14.79 6.16 9.38
CA THR A 342 -15.74 5.14 9.82
C THR A 342 -15.05 4.02 10.59
N VAL A 343 -15.57 3.73 11.78
CA VAL A 343 -15.18 2.63 12.66
C VAL A 343 -16.31 1.61 12.73
N MET A 344 -15.98 0.32 12.64
CA MET A 344 -16.87 -0.80 12.94
C MET A 344 -16.43 -1.47 14.25
N PHE A 345 -17.34 -1.58 15.21
CA PHE A 345 -17.13 -2.26 16.48
C PHE A 345 -17.62 -3.71 16.41
N ASN A 346 -16.73 -4.69 16.57
CA ASN A 346 -17.14 -6.10 16.70
C ASN A 346 -17.39 -6.39 18.18
N VAL A 347 -18.61 -6.08 18.65
CA VAL A 347 -19.00 -6.12 20.07
C VAL A 347 -20.32 -6.88 20.23
N VAL A 348 -20.36 -7.83 21.17
CA VAL A 348 -21.55 -8.68 21.41
C VAL A 348 -22.73 -7.82 21.91
N GLY A 349 -23.83 -7.82 21.15
CA GLY A 349 -25.01 -6.97 21.38
C GLY A 349 -24.91 -5.55 20.80
N GLY A 350 -23.80 -5.22 20.15
CA GLY A 350 -23.51 -3.86 19.65
C GLY A 350 -23.16 -2.86 20.76
N VAL A 351 -22.95 -1.62 20.35
CA VAL A 351 -22.46 -0.50 21.17
C VAL A 351 -23.61 0.39 21.66
N ASP A 352 -23.51 0.86 22.90
CA ASP A 352 -24.37 1.91 23.47
C ASP A 352 -23.96 3.26 22.86
N SER A 353 -24.80 3.78 21.97
CA SER A 353 -24.55 5.02 21.24
C SER A 353 -24.42 6.25 22.13
N THR A 354 -24.96 6.24 23.36
CA THR A 354 -24.79 7.33 24.32
C THR A 354 -23.35 7.43 24.85
N THR A 355 -22.57 6.34 24.75
CA THR A 355 -21.16 6.31 25.14
C THR A 355 -20.20 6.72 24.02
N VAL A 356 -20.65 6.83 22.77
CA VAL A 356 -19.83 7.26 21.63
C VAL A 356 -19.99 8.77 21.43
N THR A 357 -18.96 9.52 21.80
CA THR A 357 -18.98 10.99 21.90
C THR A 357 -17.65 11.57 21.43
N ALA A 358 -17.58 12.88 21.19
CA ALA A 358 -16.34 13.61 20.89
C ALA A 358 -15.31 13.64 22.05
N ARG A 359 -15.52 12.88 23.14
CA ARG A 359 -14.51 12.58 24.18
C ARG A 359 -14.01 11.14 24.13
N SER A 360 -14.79 10.23 23.53
CA SER A 360 -14.56 8.79 23.60
C SER A 360 -14.21 8.16 22.24
N PHE A 361 -14.60 8.81 21.14
CA PHE A 361 -14.07 8.67 19.78
C PHE A 361 -13.51 10.05 19.39
N THR A 362 -12.19 10.14 19.24
CA THR A 362 -11.52 11.38 18.80
C THR A 362 -10.58 11.11 17.63
N VAL A 363 -10.44 12.08 16.72
CA VAL A 363 -9.47 12.06 15.63
C VAL A 363 -8.45 13.16 15.87
N ARG A 364 -7.16 12.84 15.71
CA ARG A 364 -6.08 13.83 15.75
C ARG A 364 -5.37 13.93 14.42
N GLU A 365 -5.07 15.15 13.99
CA GLU A 365 -4.10 15.41 12.92
C GLU A 365 -2.69 15.60 13.51
N SER A 366 -1.72 14.91 12.94
CA SER A 366 -0.29 15.04 13.26
C SER A 366 0.58 15.07 11.98
N ALA A 367 1.87 15.27 12.20
CA ALA A 367 2.94 15.03 11.22
C ALA A 367 4.00 14.13 11.88
N ILE A 368 4.88 13.52 11.08
CA ILE A 368 5.97 12.66 11.57
C ILE A 368 6.76 13.36 12.70
N GLY A 369 6.83 12.72 13.87
CA GLY A 369 7.55 13.24 15.03
C GLY A 369 6.90 14.44 15.74
N VAL A 370 5.65 14.80 15.42
CA VAL A 370 4.95 15.96 15.99
C VAL A 370 3.67 15.53 16.71
N THR A 371 3.51 15.92 17.97
CA THR A 371 2.30 15.66 18.77
C THR A 371 1.04 16.17 18.06
N GLY A 372 0.09 15.27 17.79
CA GLY A 372 -1.15 15.61 17.09
C GLY A 372 -2.14 16.44 17.91
N HIS A 373 -3.01 17.15 17.19
CA HIS A 373 -4.09 17.96 17.75
C HIS A 373 -5.47 17.42 17.33
N ASN A 374 -6.45 17.49 18.23
CA ASN A 374 -7.82 17.04 17.92
C ASN A 374 -8.43 17.91 16.81
N ILE A 375 -8.98 17.28 15.77
CA ILE A 375 -9.78 17.98 14.75
C ILE A 375 -11.26 18.03 15.15
N ALA A 376 -11.98 19.05 14.70
CA ALA A 376 -13.41 19.20 14.92
C ALA A 376 -14.23 18.36 13.90
N GLY A 377 -15.42 17.93 14.30
CA GLY A 377 -16.22 16.99 13.52
C GLY A 377 -17.43 16.44 14.30
N THR A 378 -18.38 15.91 13.55
CA THR A 378 -19.63 15.31 14.08
C THR A 378 -19.57 13.79 14.02
N ILE A 379 -20.17 13.10 14.99
CA ILE A 379 -20.28 11.63 14.99
C ILE A 379 -21.73 11.24 14.70
N SER A 380 -21.91 10.29 13.78
CA SER A 380 -23.19 9.63 13.50
C SER A 380 -23.01 8.11 13.48
N SER A 381 -24.11 7.35 13.52
CA SER A 381 -24.09 5.90 13.35
C SER A 381 -25.09 5.47 12.27
N SER A 382 -24.74 4.46 11.46
CA SER A 382 -25.68 3.85 10.51
C SER A 382 -26.51 2.73 11.13
N ASP A 383 -26.00 2.14 12.20
CA ASP A 383 -26.55 0.99 12.92
C ASP A 383 -26.00 0.98 14.37
N ASN A 384 -25.97 -0.17 15.05
CA ASN A 384 -25.47 -0.29 16.44
C ASN A 384 -23.98 -0.65 16.56
N ILE A 385 -23.24 -0.79 15.46
CA ILE A 385 -21.80 -1.14 15.44
C ILE A 385 -20.96 -0.24 14.54
N SER A 386 -21.55 0.47 13.58
CA SER A 386 -20.86 1.31 12.60
C SER A 386 -21.03 2.79 12.93
N TYR A 387 -19.93 3.47 13.26
CA TYR A 387 -19.90 4.88 13.67
C TYR A 387 -18.97 5.68 12.77
N THR A 388 -19.43 6.83 12.32
CA THR A 388 -18.76 7.70 11.36
C THR A 388 -18.46 9.05 11.99
N PHE A 389 -17.19 9.41 12.08
CA PHE A 389 -16.75 10.78 12.34
C PHE A 389 -16.66 11.53 11.01
N THR A 390 -17.40 12.63 10.89
CA THR A 390 -17.38 13.53 9.73
C THR A 390 -16.65 14.82 10.12
N PRO A 391 -15.44 15.09 9.58
CA PRO A 391 -14.69 16.31 9.87
C PRO A 391 -15.48 17.59 9.51
N GLU A 392 -15.33 18.64 10.31
CA GLU A 392 -15.92 19.98 10.04
C GLU A 392 -15.21 20.74 8.90
N SER A 393 -14.06 20.24 8.44
CA SER A 393 -13.30 20.77 7.30
C SER A 393 -12.51 19.64 6.64
N PRO A 394 -12.17 19.75 5.34
CA PRO A 394 -11.38 18.73 4.67
C PRO A 394 -10.05 18.45 5.37
N LEU A 395 -9.67 17.17 5.39
CA LEU A 395 -8.36 16.70 5.82
C LEU A 395 -7.27 17.38 4.98
N LEU A 396 -6.15 17.75 5.60
CA LEU A 396 -5.01 18.33 4.92
C LEU A 396 -4.15 17.24 4.26
N PRO A 397 -3.54 17.49 3.08
CA PRO A 397 -2.67 16.52 2.41
C PRO A 397 -1.35 16.31 3.15
N GLY A 398 -0.76 15.11 3.02
CA GLY A 398 0.53 14.75 3.61
C GLY A 398 0.55 14.73 5.15
N LYS A 399 -0.58 14.41 5.79
CA LYS A 399 -0.73 14.33 7.24
C LYS A 399 -1.00 12.91 7.71
N ILE A 400 -0.78 12.70 9.01
CA ILE A 400 -1.25 11.52 9.73
C ILE A 400 -2.55 11.88 10.44
N TYR A 401 -3.52 10.97 10.42
CA TYR A 401 -4.76 11.05 11.17
C TYR A 401 -4.89 9.82 12.07
N THR A 402 -4.76 10.04 13.37
CA THR A 402 -4.85 8.98 14.38
C THR A 402 -6.22 9.01 15.04
N VAL A 403 -6.92 7.87 14.98
CA VAL A 403 -8.23 7.66 15.60
C VAL A 403 -8.05 6.98 16.95
N TYR A 404 -8.53 7.62 18.02
CA TYR A 404 -8.52 7.09 19.38
C TYR A 404 -9.93 6.73 19.83
N LEU A 405 -10.11 5.47 20.21
CA LEU A 405 -11.33 4.89 20.75
C LEU A 405 -11.06 4.47 22.20
N SER A 406 -11.71 5.14 23.15
CA SER A 406 -11.46 4.90 24.58
C SER A 406 -12.32 3.79 25.16
N ALA A 407 -11.82 3.14 26.21
CA ALA A 407 -12.57 2.18 27.03
C ALA A 407 -13.76 2.79 27.82
N SER A 408 -14.14 4.05 27.55
CA SER A 408 -15.41 4.62 28.02
C SER A 408 -16.59 4.30 27.09
N ILE A 409 -16.32 3.89 25.83
CA ILE A 409 -17.32 3.29 24.95
C ILE A 409 -17.71 1.91 25.50
N ARG A 410 -19.00 1.60 25.53
CA ARG A 410 -19.54 0.34 26.09
C ARG A 410 -20.44 -0.39 25.10
N SER A 411 -20.57 -1.70 25.28
CA SER A 411 -21.63 -2.49 24.68
C SER A 411 -23.00 -2.10 25.24
N ASN A 412 -24.08 -2.47 24.56
CA ASN A 412 -25.45 -2.37 25.10
C ASN A 412 -25.67 -3.22 26.38
N ASN A 413 -24.73 -4.12 26.70
CA ASN A 413 -24.69 -4.89 27.94
C ASN A 413 -23.80 -4.21 29.02
N GLY A 414 -23.34 -2.98 28.80
CA GLY A 414 -22.53 -2.19 29.74
C GLY A 414 -21.04 -2.55 29.79
N VAL A 415 -20.57 -3.52 29.01
CA VAL A 415 -19.16 -3.97 29.01
C VAL A 415 -18.30 -2.94 28.25
N PRO A 416 -17.20 -2.41 28.82
CA PRO A 416 -16.32 -1.47 28.12
C PRO A 416 -15.55 -2.17 26.99
N ILE A 417 -15.28 -1.46 25.90
CA ILE A 417 -14.34 -1.94 24.88
C ILE A 417 -12.89 -1.87 25.38
N SER A 418 -12.00 -2.67 24.79
CA SER A 418 -10.56 -2.39 24.83
C SER A 418 -10.30 -1.01 24.21
N ALA A 419 -9.43 -0.21 24.80
CA ALA A 419 -8.99 1.02 24.17
C ALA A 419 -8.23 0.69 22.86
N THR A 420 -8.50 1.44 21.81
CA THR A 420 -8.00 1.15 20.46
C THR A 420 -7.57 2.44 19.78
N THR A 421 -6.31 2.48 19.36
CA THR A 421 -5.73 3.51 18.49
C THR A 421 -5.49 2.90 17.11
N GLN A 422 -5.95 3.56 16.05
CA GLN A 422 -5.67 3.17 14.66
C GLN A 422 -5.44 4.43 13.82
N SER A 423 -4.31 4.49 13.11
CA SER A 423 -3.94 5.63 12.28
C SER A 423 -4.09 5.35 10.79
N PHE A 424 -4.30 6.42 10.01
CA PHE A 424 -4.16 6.43 8.55
C PHE A 424 -3.44 7.72 8.14
N MET A 425 -3.13 7.87 6.85
CA MET A 425 -2.49 9.06 6.30
C MET A 425 -3.31 9.67 5.17
N THR A 426 -3.08 10.94 4.86
CA THR A 426 -3.51 11.56 3.60
C THR A 426 -2.36 11.60 2.60
N SER A 427 -2.68 11.42 1.32
CA SER A 427 -1.72 11.58 0.22
C SER A 427 -1.10 12.97 0.21
N SER A 428 0.13 13.06 -0.28
CA SER A 428 0.79 14.30 -0.70
C SER A 428 0.01 15.05 -1.80
N GLU A 429 0.44 16.27 -2.15
CA GLU A 429 -0.19 17.10 -3.20
C GLU A 429 -0.35 16.30 -4.50
N THR A 430 -1.59 16.25 -5.02
CA THR A 430 -1.93 15.43 -6.18
C THR A 430 -1.54 16.10 -7.49
N LYS A 431 -0.99 15.33 -8.43
CA LYS A 431 -0.70 15.79 -9.80
C LYS A 431 -1.72 15.23 -10.80
N LEU A 432 -1.90 15.88 -11.95
CA LEU A 432 -2.82 15.44 -12.99
C LEU A 432 -2.13 14.50 -13.98
N ILE A 433 -2.80 13.42 -14.43
CA ILE A 433 -2.53 12.72 -15.69
C ILE A 433 -3.77 12.84 -16.58
N TYR A 434 -3.58 13.02 -17.88
CA TYR A 434 -4.69 13.12 -18.83
C TYR A 434 -4.36 12.44 -20.18
N LEU A 435 -5.40 12.12 -20.96
CA LEU A 435 -5.28 11.63 -22.34
C LEU A 435 -5.60 12.78 -23.29
N THR A 436 -4.62 13.20 -24.11
CA THR A 436 -4.77 14.34 -25.03
C THR A 436 -6.04 14.29 -25.86
N SER A 437 -6.66 15.47 -26.00
CA SER A 437 -7.79 15.71 -26.92
C SER A 437 -7.38 15.44 -28.37
N ASN A 438 -6.15 15.81 -28.72
CA ASN A 438 -5.54 15.58 -30.03
C ASN A 438 -4.89 14.19 -30.17
N LYS A 439 -4.64 13.78 -31.41
CA LYS A 439 -4.07 12.46 -31.77
C LYS A 439 -3.08 12.56 -32.93
N TRP A 440 -2.03 11.75 -32.90
CA TRP A 440 -0.90 11.79 -33.84
C TRP A 440 -0.46 10.40 -34.34
N TRP A 441 0.37 10.40 -35.38
CA TRP A 441 1.09 9.22 -35.86
C TRP A 441 2.28 8.89 -34.93
N GLY A 442 3.08 7.88 -35.27
CA GLY A 442 4.28 7.52 -34.51
C GLY A 442 5.37 8.60 -34.50
N ASP A 443 5.38 9.47 -35.51
CA ASP A 443 6.31 10.60 -35.63
C ASP A 443 5.83 11.81 -34.81
N LEU A 444 6.10 11.76 -33.51
CA LEU A 444 5.77 12.83 -32.58
C LEU A 444 6.71 14.04 -32.74
N LEU A 445 7.94 13.82 -33.20
CA LEU A 445 8.90 14.88 -33.52
C LEU A 445 8.37 15.79 -34.64
N LYS A 446 8.08 15.23 -35.81
CA LYS A 446 7.59 15.97 -36.99
C LYS A 446 6.19 16.54 -36.75
N SER A 447 5.35 15.83 -35.99
CA SER A 447 4.05 16.35 -35.52
C SER A 447 4.21 17.62 -34.68
N ALA A 448 5.17 17.65 -33.75
CA ALA A 448 5.44 18.82 -32.92
C ALA A 448 6.09 19.96 -33.71
N GLN A 449 7.06 19.67 -34.59
CA GLN A 449 7.72 20.66 -35.43
C GLN A 449 6.72 21.36 -36.38
N LYS A 450 5.76 20.61 -36.96
CA LYS A 450 4.64 21.17 -37.72
C LYS A 450 3.72 22.09 -36.90
N ALA A 451 3.69 21.91 -35.58
CA ALA A 451 2.98 22.77 -34.63
C ALA A 451 3.87 23.88 -34.03
N GLY A 452 5.07 24.13 -34.59
CA GLY A 452 5.97 25.20 -34.18
C GLY A 452 7.02 24.84 -33.14
N SER A 453 7.16 23.55 -32.79
CA SER A 453 8.18 23.10 -31.82
C SER A 453 9.60 23.18 -32.38
N THR A 454 10.55 23.55 -31.52
CA THR A 454 12.00 23.45 -31.76
C THR A 454 12.61 22.13 -31.26
N ALA A 455 11.78 21.14 -30.89
CA ALA A 455 12.23 19.84 -30.41
C ALA A 455 13.11 19.10 -31.43
N THR A 456 14.05 18.31 -30.90
CA THR A 456 15.04 17.51 -31.65
C THR A 456 14.94 16.00 -31.39
N THR A 457 14.05 15.57 -30.48
CA THR A 457 13.78 14.16 -30.15
C THR A 457 12.28 13.89 -30.15
N GLY A 458 11.86 12.66 -30.43
CA GLY A 458 10.44 12.29 -30.45
C GLY A 458 9.74 12.50 -29.10
N VAL A 459 10.44 12.27 -27.98
CA VAL A 459 9.91 12.53 -26.63
C VAL A 459 9.80 14.01 -26.28
N GLY A 460 10.72 14.85 -26.79
CA GLY A 460 10.60 16.31 -26.69
C GLY A 460 9.46 16.86 -27.56
N GLY A 461 9.21 16.22 -28.71
CA GLY A 461 8.01 16.47 -29.52
C GLY A 461 6.73 16.09 -28.77
N ALA A 462 6.71 14.91 -28.15
CA ALA A 462 5.59 14.45 -27.33
C ALA A 462 5.28 15.39 -26.16
N ASP A 463 6.29 15.91 -25.46
CA ASP A 463 6.12 16.93 -24.40
C ASP A 463 5.51 18.22 -24.93
N PHE A 464 6.00 18.73 -26.06
CA PHE A 464 5.42 19.93 -26.68
C PHE A 464 3.94 19.71 -27.03
N LEU A 465 3.59 18.54 -27.57
CA LEU A 465 2.21 18.18 -27.90
C LEU A 465 1.33 18.03 -26.64
N CYS A 466 1.88 17.53 -25.53
CA CYS A 466 1.21 17.56 -24.22
C CYS A 466 0.97 19.00 -23.74
N GLN A 467 2.00 19.84 -23.76
CA GLN A 467 1.99 21.23 -23.28
C GLN A 467 1.03 22.14 -24.07
N GLN A 468 0.71 21.78 -25.32
CA GLN A 468 -0.26 22.48 -26.18
C GLN A 468 -1.69 21.92 -26.11
N ASP A 469 -1.94 20.76 -25.48
CA ASP A 469 -3.32 20.23 -25.37
C ASP A 469 -4.11 21.01 -24.31
N SER A 470 -5.40 21.26 -24.57
CA SER A 470 -6.29 22.07 -23.71
C SER A 470 -6.54 21.47 -22.33
N GLN A 471 -6.14 20.21 -22.11
CA GLN A 471 -6.17 19.56 -20.79
C GLN A 471 -4.93 19.87 -19.93
N CYS A 472 -3.88 20.50 -20.48
CA CYS A 472 -2.78 21.01 -19.66
C CYS A 472 -3.22 22.25 -18.85
N PRO A 473 -3.15 22.24 -17.50
CA PRO A 473 -3.59 23.39 -16.72
C PRO A 473 -2.70 24.62 -16.96
N ALA A 474 -3.32 25.81 -17.03
CA ALA A 474 -2.60 27.06 -17.26
C ALA A 474 -1.54 27.30 -16.18
N GLY A 475 -0.30 27.61 -16.61
CA GLY A 475 0.84 27.81 -15.72
C GLY A 475 1.48 26.53 -15.17
N LYS A 476 1.07 25.34 -15.62
CA LYS A 476 1.73 24.06 -15.30
C LYS A 476 2.54 23.54 -16.49
N THR A 477 3.60 22.79 -16.18
CA THR A 477 4.39 22.03 -17.16
C THR A 477 3.77 20.65 -17.35
N CYS A 478 3.51 20.25 -18.60
CA CYS A 478 2.91 18.95 -18.95
C CYS A 478 3.84 18.15 -19.87
N LYS A 479 4.18 16.92 -19.46
CA LYS A 479 5.10 16.03 -20.19
C LYS A 479 4.49 14.66 -20.50
N ALA A 480 4.92 14.05 -21.59
CA ALA A 480 4.37 12.78 -22.09
C ALA A 480 4.88 11.57 -21.31
N ILE A 481 3.97 10.76 -20.76
CA ILE A 481 4.24 9.44 -20.15
C ILE A 481 4.48 8.42 -21.27
N ILE A 482 5.65 8.54 -21.88
CA ILE A 482 6.11 7.77 -23.03
C ILE A 482 7.59 7.41 -22.81
N SER A 483 8.13 6.42 -23.51
CA SER A 483 9.55 6.07 -23.43
C SER A 483 10.16 5.84 -24.81
N ASP A 484 11.47 6.07 -24.94
CA ASP A 484 12.23 5.91 -26.18
C ASP A 484 13.61 5.26 -25.95
N ASP A 485 13.72 4.44 -24.88
CA ASP A 485 14.92 3.71 -24.41
C ASP A 485 16.22 4.51 -24.17
N LYS A 486 16.26 5.81 -24.51
CA LYS A 486 17.50 6.61 -24.53
C LYS A 486 17.35 8.00 -23.94
N ASN A 487 16.43 8.81 -24.47
CA ASN A 487 16.20 10.17 -23.99
C ASN A 487 15.20 10.17 -22.82
N ARG A 488 14.34 9.15 -22.75
CA ARG A 488 13.37 8.92 -21.70
C ARG A 488 13.20 7.44 -21.37
N VAL A 489 13.54 7.09 -20.14
CA VAL A 489 13.57 5.71 -19.62
C VAL A 489 12.83 5.65 -18.29
N ALA A 490 11.89 4.72 -18.15
CA ALA A 490 11.20 4.47 -16.88
C ALA A 490 11.94 3.39 -16.07
N CYS A 491 12.12 2.21 -16.68
CA CYS A 491 12.90 1.11 -16.12
C CYS A 491 13.74 0.42 -17.19
N ILE A 492 14.86 -0.17 -16.76
CA ILE A 492 15.69 -1.07 -17.58
C ILE A 492 15.62 -2.51 -17.07
N ASN A 493 15.87 -3.48 -17.96
CA ASN A 493 16.17 -4.86 -17.57
C ASN A 493 17.66 -4.95 -17.19
N SER A 494 18.01 -5.70 -16.14
CA SER A 494 19.42 -6.01 -15.87
C SER A 494 19.95 -7.07 -16.84
N SER A 495 21.23 -7.01 -17.20
CA SER A 495 21.89 -8.01 -18.06
C SER A 495 22.20 -9.34 -17.36
N GLU A 496 22.11 -9.39 -16.03
CA GLU A 496 22.56 -10.52 -15.21
C GLU A 496 21.41 -11.22 -14.47
N SER A 497 20.19 -10.66 -14.51
CA SER A 497 19.00 -11.26 -13.89
C SER A 497 17.70 -10.73 -14.49
N SER A 498 16.59 -11.43 -14.25
CA SER A 498 15.23 -10.99 -14.59
C SER A 498 14.69 -9.86 -13.69
N ILE A 499 15.52 -9.28 -12.82
CA ILE A 499 15.19 -8.14 -11.96
C ILE A 499 15.16 -6.85 -12.80
N LYS A 500 14.20 -5.99 -12.45
CA LYS A 500 13.87 -4.75 -13.16
C LYS A 500 14.32 -3.56 -12.33
N LEU A 501 15.03 -2.62 -12.96
CA LEU A 501 15.70 -1.52 -12.29
C LEU A 501 15.03 -0.20 -12.68
N CYS A 502 14.51 0.52 -11.69
CA CYS A 502 13.60 1.66 -11.85
C CYS A 502 13.91 2.75 -10.81
N GLY A 503 13.71 4.02 -11.16
CA GLY A 503 13.91 5.16 -10.26
C GLY A 503 15.32 5.76 -10.37
N ALA A 504 15.75 6.47 -9.32
CA ALA A 504 17.04 7.16 -9.29
C ALA A 504 18.22 6.22 -9.66
N GLY A 505 19.05 6.64 -10.61
CA GLY A 505 20.16 5.86 -11.15
C GLY A 505 19.82 4.97 -12.36
N TYR A 506 18.53 4.75 -12.67
CA TYR A 506 18.09 3.87 -13.76
C TYR A 506 17.09 4.53 -14.73
N SER A 507 16.24 5.42 -14.23
CA SER A 507 15.33 6.23 -15.03
C SER A 507 16.04 7.44 -15.63
N VAL A 508 15.63 7.83 -16.84
CA VAL A 508 16.14 9.00 -17.57
C VAL A 508 14.96 9.90 -17.94
N ASP A 509 15.04 11.19 -17.59
CA ASP A 509 14.01 12.22 -17.86
C ASP A 509 12.56 11.77 -17.59
N TRP A 510 12.36 11.01 -16.50
CA TRP A 510 11.09 10.34 -16.22
C TRP A 510 10.03 11.28 -15.61
N ILE A 511 8.79 11.16 -16.09
CA ILE A 511 7.70 12.11 -15.83
C ILE A 511 7.07 11.91 -14.46
N LEU A 512 6.89 10.65 -14.07
CA LEU A 512 6.10 10.30 -12.91
C LEU A 512 6.99 10.41 -11.67
N SER A 513 6.62 11.33 -10.78
CA SER A 513 7.33 11.63 -9.55
C SER A 513 7.20 10.45 -8.56
N PRO A 514 8.22 10.13 -7.75
CA PRO A 514 8.11 9.15 -6.66
C PRO A 514 7.02 9.50 -5.66
N ASN A 515 6.37 8.47 -5.08
CA ASN A 515 5.43 8.58 -3.95
C ASN A 515 4.38 9.70 -4.10
N THR A 516 3.90 9.87 -5.34
CA THR A 516 3.02 10.97 -5.77
C THR A 516 1.69 10.40 -6.21
N THR A 517 0.61 11.00 -5.72
CA THR A 517 -0.75 10.59 -6.09
C THR A 517 -1.19 11.35 -7.34
N TYR A 518 -1.71 10.62 -8.33
CA TYR A 518 -2.12 11.14 -9.61
C TYR A 518 -3.63 11.00 -9.84
N VAL A 519 -4.26 12.05 -10.36
CA VAL A 519 -5.69 12.12 -10.67
C VAL A 519 -5.92 12.30 -12.17
N ASN A 520 -7.10 11.93 -12.67
CA ASN A 520 -7.53 12.19 -14.03
C ASN A 520 -8.25 13.55 -14.16
N THR A 521 -8.75 13.88 -15.36
CA THR A 521 -9.42 15.16 -15.64
C THR A 521 -10.78 15.35 -14.98
N THR A 522 -11.37 14.32 -14.36
CA THR A 522 -12.58 14.46 -13.51
C THR A 522 -12.22 14.60 -12.02
N GLY A 523 -10.93 14.59 -11.67
CA GLY A 523 -10.44 14.54 -10.29
C GLY A 523 -10.51 13.14 -9.67
N ALA A 524 -11.00 12.13 -10.40
CA ALA A 524 -10.96 10.74 -9.94
C ALA A 524 -9.52 10.23 -9.95
N ILE A 525 -9.16 9.44 -8.95
CA ILE A 525 -7.76 9.17 -8.64
C ILE A 525 -7.30 7.95 -9.42
N ILE A 526 -6.22 8.10 -10.18
CA ILE A 526 -5.64 7.02 -11.00
C ILE A 526 -4.82 6.11 -10.09
N GLY A 527 -4.07 6.67 -9.13
CA GLY A 527 -3.39 5.91 -8.08
C GLY A 527 -2.21 6.68 -7.50
N THR A 528 -1.35 5.98 -6.76
CA THR A 528 -0.10 6.53 -6.20
C THR A 528 1.10 5.78 -6.76
N THR A 529 2.12 6.51 -7.20
CA THR A 529 3.39 5.92 -7.65
C THR A 529 4.20 5.41 -6.46
N ASN A 530 5.09 4.44 -6.71
CA ASN A 530 6.07 3.98 -5.73
C ASN A 530 7.31 4.91 -5.68
N SER A 531 8.30 4.53 -4.85
CA SER A 531 9.58 5.24 -4.69
C SER A 531 10.46 5.30 -5.94
N SER A 532 10.11 4.57 -7.00
CA SER A 532 10.74 4.63 -8.33
C SER A 532 9.97 5.47 -9.34
N GLY A 533 8.84 6.08 -8.94
CA GLY A 533 8.01 6.89 -9.83
C GLY A 533 7.16 6.07 -10.80
N ILE A 534 6.77 4.84 -10.46
CA ILE A 534 5.92 3.99 -11.32
C ILE A 534 4.74 3.38 -10.55
N PHE A 535 3.70 2.95 -11.27
CA PHE A 535 2.55 2.25 -10.69
C PHE A 535 2.73 0.73 -10.79
N ASN A 536 2.56 0.00 -9.68
CA ASN A 536 3.05 -1.39 -9.57
C ASN A 536 2.00 -2.46 -9.95
N PHE A 537 1.65 -2.51 -11.23
CA PHE A 537 0.70 -3.48 -11.78
C PHE A 537 1.06 -4.95 -11.52
N LEU A 538 2.35 -5.27 -11.30
CA LEU A 538 2.84 -6.65 -11.14
C LEU A 538 2.67 -7.22 -9.73
N LEU A 539 2.44 -6.38 -8.72
CA LEU A 539 2.06 -6.80 -7.36
C LEU A 539 0.56 -6.57 -7.08
N GLY A 540 -0.27 -6.51 -8.12
CA GLY A 540 -1.72 -6.34 -8.01
C GLY A 540 -2.20 -4.89 -7.79
N TYR A 541 -1.30 -3.92 -7.67
CA TYR A 541 -1.65 -2.49 -7.58
C TYR A 541 -2.05 -1.96 -8.96
N GLN A 542 -3.33 -2.16 -9.28
CA GLN A 542 -4.00 -1.54 -10.42
C GLN A 542 -4.27 -0.06 -10.14
N PHE A 543 -4.64 0.69 -11.18
CA PHE A 543 -5.22 2.01 -11.01
C PHE A 543 -6.55 1.96 -10.25
N ASN A 544 -6.81 2.96 -9.42
CA ASN A 544 -8.09 3.15 -8.74
C ASN A 544 -9.18 3.68 -9.70
N SER A 545 -8.80 4.33 -10.80
CA SER A 545 -9.70 4.73 -11.89
C SER A 545 -8.96 4.90 -13.21
N ALA A 546 -9.71 4.86 -14.31
CA ALA A 546 -9.18 5.02 -15.67
C ALA A 546 -8.63 6.43 -15.94
N ILE A 547 -7.65 6.56 -16.84
CA ILE A 547 -7.09 7.86 -17.27
C ILE A 547 -8.13 8.64 -18.10
N SER A 548 -8.99 7.94 -18.84
CA SER A 548 -10.10 8.49 -19.62
C SER A 548 -11.25 7.48 -19.69
N SER A 549 -12.46 7.91 -20.06
CA SER A 549 -13.58 7.02 -20.37
C SER A 549 -13.40 6.16 -21.63
N GLY A 550 -12.25 6.29 -22.30
CA GLY A 550 -11.87 5.52 -23.48
C GLY A 550 -10.74 6.18 -24.25
N GLY A 551 -10.03 5.37 -25.03
CA GLY A 551 -9.00 5.84 -25.97
C GLY A 551 -7.77 4.96 -25.99
N LYS A 552 -6.83 5.30 -26.88
CA LYS A 552 -5.55 4.61 -27.03
C LYS A 552 -4.43 5.64 -27.11
N ALA A 553 -3.42 5.52 -26.24
CA ALA A 553 -2.25 6.40 -26.19
C ALA A 553 -0.99 5.67 -26.68
N TRP A 554 -0.02 6.40 -27.24
CA TRP A 554 1.35 5.87 -27.39
C TRP A 554 2.06 5.81 -26.02
N THR A 555 2.82 4.75 -25.78
CA THR A 555 3.53 4.53 -24.49
C THR A 555 4.98 4.08 -24.66
N GLY A 556 5.26 3.09 -25.50
CA GLY A 556 6.61 2.50 -25.61
C GLY A 556 7.06 1.74 -24.37
N LEU A 557 6.11 1.21 -23.59
CA LEU A 557 6.37 0.59 -22.28
C LEU A 557 5.80 -0.82 -22.20
N PHE A 558 6.59 -1.77 -21.69
CA PHE A 558 6.11 -3.09 -21.28
C PHE A 558 5.32 -3.03 -19.95
N PRO A 559 4.60 -4.10 -19.54
CA PRO A 559 3.80 -4.12 -18.29
C PRO A 559 4.57 -3.76 -17.01
N SER A 560 5.90 -3.91 -17.02
CA SER A 560 6.79 -3.54 -15.93
C SER A 560 7.30 -2.10 -15.94
N TRP A 561 6.81 -1.25 -16.85
CA TRP A 561 7.44 0.02 -17.20
C TRP A 561 8.85 -0.14 -17.80
N THR A 562 9.19 -1.33 -18.30
CA THR A 562 10.45 -1.54 -19.04
C THR A 562 10.40 -0.75 -20.35
N SER A 563 11.42 0.06 -20.56
CA SER A 563 11.69 0.82 -21.79
C SER A 563 12.41 -0.04 -22.82
N ASP A 564 11.98 0.01 -24.08
CA ASP A 564 12.61 -0.74 -25.17
C ASP A 564 12.47 -0.01 -26.52
N LYS A 565 13.53 -0.01 -27.34
CA LYS A 565 13.57 0.63 -28.67
C LYS A 565 12.52 0.06 -29.63
N GLU A 566 12.23 -1.24 -29.57
CA GLU A 566 11.55 -2.00 -30.65
C GLU A 566 10.04 -1.71 -30.71
N ILE A 567 9.52 -1.01 -29.70
CA ILE A 567 8.10 -0.68 -29.53
C ILE A 567 7.83 0.84 -29.53
N THR A 568 8.67 1.63 -30.20
CA THR A 568 8.69 3.11 -30.06
C THR A 568 8.60 3.90 -31.37
N CYS A 569 8.22 3.30 -32.50
CA CYS A 569 8.19 4.01 -33.79
C CYS A 569 9.53 4.71 -34.13
N GLU A 570 10.64 3.98 -33.92
CA GLU A 570 12.01 4.52 -33.95
C GLU A 570 12.17 5.77 -33.08
N ARG A 571 11.97 5.64 -31.76
CA ARG A 571 12.05 6.74 -30.78
C ARG A 571 11.15 7.94 -31.10
N TRP A 572 10.00 7.64 -31.69
CA TRP A 572 8.93 8.56 -32.08
C TRP A 572 9.34 9.61 -33.12
N THR A 573 10.24 9.25 -34.03
CA THR A 573 10.67 10.08 -35.16
C THR A 573 10.30 9.51 -36.54
N VAL A 574 9.47 8.46 -36.59
CA VAL A 574 9.01 7.84 -37.86
C VAL A 574 7.51 7.48 -37.79
N GLY A 575 6.75 7.81 -38.84
CA GLY A 575 5.30 7.56 -38.89
C GLY A 575 4.44 8.55 -39.69
N ASP A 576 4.92 9.75 -40.03
CA ASP A 576 4.07 10.73 -40.75
C ASP A 576 4.02 10.47 -42.28
N ASP A 577 5.04 9.80 -42.83
CA ASP A 577 5.18 9.41 -44.23
C ASP A 577 6.03 8.14 -44.42
N GLY A 578 5.98 7.58 -45.64
CA GLY A 578 6.68 6.35 -46.03
C GLY A 578 5.82 5.07 -46.00
N VAL A 579 6.44 3.94 -46.33
CA VAL A 579 5.92 2.60 -46.04
C VAL A 579 6.84 2.01 -44.99
N ASN A 580 6.33 1.75 -43.80
CA ASN A 580 7.05 1.02 -42.77
C ASN A 580 6.11 0.05 -42.05
N GLN A 581 6.68 -1.05 -41.57
CA GLN A 581 6.03 -2.05 -40.72
C GLN A 581 6.33 -1.79 -39.23
N LEU A 582 6.83 -0.58 -38.91
CA LEU A 582 7.17 -0.17 -37.55
C LEU A 582 5.91 -0.09 -36.68
N VAL A 583 6.09 -0.43 -35.40
CA VAL A 583 5.05 -0.41 -34.40
C VAL A 583 5.44 0.42 -33.17
N GLY A 584 4.42 1.01 -32.55
CA GLY A 584 4.51 1.64 -31.22
C GLY A 584 3.67 0.85 -30.23
N MET A 585 4.16 0.62 -29.02
CA MET A 585 3.31 0.11 -27.95
C MET A 585 2.28 1.16 -27.57
N ILE A 586 1.06 0.69 -27.33
CA ILE A 586 -0.07 1.51 -26.94
C ILE A 586 -0.65 1.06 -25.61
N GLY A 587 -1.22 2.02 -24.89
CA GLY A 587 -2.04 1.81 -23.70
C GLY A 587 -3.52 2.07 -23.98
N TYR A 588 -4.42 1.38 -23.30
CA TYR A 588 -5.87 1.60 -23.35
C TYR A 588 -6.32 2.49 -22.18
N ALA A 589 -6.81 3.69 -22.47
CA ALA A 589 -7.02 4.72 -21.44
C ALA A 589 -8.16 4.42 -20.45
N ASP A 590 -9.10 3.54 -20.85
CA ASP A 590 -10.20 2.98 -20.06
C ASP A 590 -9.78 1.84 -19.11
N GLN A 591 -8.59 1.25 -19.30
CA GLN A 591 -8.14 0.10 -18.52
C GLN A 591 -7.42 0.55 -17.24
N ILE A 592 -7.61 -0.20 -16.15
CA ILE A 592 -6.98 0.06 -14.84
C ILE A 592 -5.80 -0.87 -14.51
N ASN A 593 -5.70 -2.04 -15.15
CA ASN A 593 -4.55 -2.93 -15.03
C ASN A 593 -3.41 -2.51 -15.98
N TYR A 594 -2.35 -3.33 -16.11
CA TYR A 594 -1.21 -3.08 -17.01
C TYR A 594 -1.59 -2.76 -18.46
N LYS A 595 -2.77 -3.18 -18.95
CA LYS A 595 -3.30 -2.79 -20.27
C LYS A 595 -3.47 -1.29 -20.45
N SER A 596 -3.51 -0.54 -19.36
CA SER A 596 -3.46 0.93 -19.40
C SER A 596 -2.17 1.46 -20.02
N ILE A 597 -1.04 0.73 -19.94
CA ILE A 597 0.23 1.10 -20.59
C ILE A 597 0.68 0.15 -21.71
N PHE A 598 0.25 -1.12 -21.69
CA PHE A 598 0.70 -2.17 -22.62
C PHE A 598 -0.48 -3.03 -23.10
N ALA A 599 -0.94 -2.79 -24.33
CA ALA A 599 -2.08 -3.49 -24.92
C ALA A 599 -1.90 -5.00 -25.10
N GLY A 600 -0.65 -5.50 -25.13
CA GLY A 600 -0.29 -6.89 -25.40
C GLY A 600 0.82 -6.98 -26.44
N ALA A 601 1.64 -8.03 -26.39
CA ALA A 601 2.76 -8.22 -27.33
C ALA A 601 2.33 -8.25 -28.81
N ASN A 602 1.08 -8.65 -29.07
CA ASN A 602 0.46 -8.73 -30.40
C ASN A 602 -0.59 -7.62 -30.62
N ASN A 603 -0.57 -6.51 -29.87
CA ASN A 603 -1.58 -5.43 -29.95
C ASN A 603 -0.95 -4.04 -30.12
N SER A 604 0.21 -3.96 -30.77
CA SER A 604 0.90 -2.69 -31.02
C SER A 604 0.18 -1.85 -32.09
N GLY A 605 0.26 -0.52 -32.00
CA GLY A 605 -0.29 0.39 -33.00
C GLY A 605 0.68 0.57 -34.17
N GLY A 606 0.16 0.64 -35.41
CA GLY A 606 0.98 0.93 -36.58
C GLY A 606 1.42 2.40 -36.60
N CYS A 607 2.72 2.66 -36.73
CA CYS A 607 3.27 4.02 -36.63
C CYS A 607 2.79 4.95 -37.75
N SER A 608 2.51 4.39 -38.93
CA SER A 608 2.22 5.14 -40.16
C SER A 608 0.76 5.13 -40.57
N GLN A 609 0.39 6.07 -41.44
CA GLN A 609 -0.93 6.12 -42.10
C GLN A 609 -1.24 4.84 -42.92
N TYR A 610 -0.21 4.15 -43.41
CA TYR A 610 -0.32 2.92 -44.20
C TYR A 610 0.98 2.11 -44.04
N ASN A 611 0.88 0.78 -44.00
CA ASN A 611 2.03 -0.14 -43.90
C ASN A 611 2.29 -0.93 -45.19
N LYS A 612 1.51 -0.69 -46.25
CA LYS A 612 1.80 -1.16 -47.61
C LYS A 612 1.40 -0.13 -48.67
N LYS A 613 2.19 -0.04 -49.73
CA LYS A 613 1.88 0.70 -50.97
C LYS A 613 2.04 -0.26 -52.16
N ASP A 614 1.13 -0.21 -53.13
CA ASP A 614 1.24 -1.00 -54.36
C ASP A 614 1.98 -0.26 -55.49
N ALA A 615 2.16 -0.95 -56.63
CA ALA A 615 2.88 -0.43 -57.79
C ALA A 615 2.14 0.69 -58.56
N VAL A 616 0.82 0.86 -58.36
CA VAL A 616 0.03 1.96 -58.95
C VAL A 616 -0.20 3.12 -57.98
N GLY A 617 0.29 2.99 -56.74
CA GLY A 617 0.28 4.04 -55.72
C GLY A 617 -0.80 3.88 -54.64
N GLY A 618 -1.62 2.85 -54.71
CA GLY A 618 -2.63 2.53 -53.69
C GLY A 618 -1.97 2.30 -52.33
N LYS A 619 -2.58 2.85 -51.27
CA LYS A 619 -2.09 2.83 -49.89
C LYS A 619 -3.03 2.02 -49.01
N TYR A 620 -2.49 1.11 -48.22
CA TYR A 620 -3.28 0.18 -47.41
C TYR A 620 -2.71 0.03 -46.01
N CYS A 621 -3.60 -0.28 -45.05
CA CYS A 621 -3.20 -0.83 -43.78
C CYS A 621 -3.61 -2.30 -43.68
N TYR A 622 -2.68 -3.15 -43.27
CA TYR A 622 -2.92 -4.53 -42.92
C TYR A 622 -2.73 -4.70 -41.41
N ASN A 623 -3.72 -5.32 -40.76
CA ASN A 623 -3.67 -5.64 -39.33
C ASN A 623 -2.80 -6.88 -39.03
N GLN A 624 -2.14 -7.45 -40.03
CA GLN A 624 -1.14 -8.50 -39.87
C GLN A 624 0.10 -8.18 -40.71
N VAL A 625 1.28 -8.41 -40.12
CA VAL A 625 2.58 -8.43 -40.79
C VAL A 625 3.14 -9.85 -40.69
N ASP A 626 3.58 -10.37 -41.84
CA ASP A 626 4.24 -11.67 -42.05
C ASP A 626 3.56 -12.88 -41.37
N GLY A 627 2.23 -12.80 -41.22
CA GLY A 627 1.37 -13.87 -40.71
C GLY A 627 1.44 -14.12 -39.20
N GLN A 628 2.27 -13.38 -38.44
CA GLN A 628 2.45 -13.60 -37.00
C GLN A 628 2.20 -12.36 -36.12
N GLN A 629 2.65 -11.17 -36.54
CA GLN A 629 2.41 -9.95 -35.76
C GLN A 629 1.04 -9.36 -36.13
N PHE A 630 0.21 -9.12 -35.12
CA PHE A 630 -1.06 -8.40 -35.29
C PHE A 630 -0.86 -6.93 -34.91
N ILE A 631 -1.35 -6.02 -35.76
CA ILE A 631 -1.26 -4.57 -35.60
C ILE A 631 -2.66 -4.02 -35.42
N ASP A 632 -2.85 -3.14 -34.43
CA ASP A 632 -4.11 -2.45 -34.12
C ASP A 632 -4.43 -1.31 -35.13
N GLY A 633 -4.24 -1.61 -36.41
CA GLY A 633 -4.43 -0.72 -37.54
C GLY A 633 -3.49 0.50 -37.59
N CYS A 634 -3.64 1.23 -38.70
CA CYS A 634 -2.93 2.45 -39.02
C CYS A 634 -3.84 3.62 -38.66
N SER A 635 -3.81 4.04 -37.40
CA SER A 635 -4.63 5.15 -36.91
C SER A 635 -3.91 6.00 -35.87
N LYS A 636 -4.29 7.27 -35.78
CA LYS A 636 -3.69 8.22 -34.83
C LYS A 636 -4.02 7.85 -33.38
N ARG A 637 -3.03 7.98 -32.48
CA ARG A 637 -3.15 7.74 -31.02
C ARG A 637 -3.00 9.04 -30.25
N GLY A 638 -3.58 9.11 -29.05
CA GLY A 638 -3.31 10.21 -28.11
C GLY A 638 -1.97 10.04 -27.43
N LEU A 639 -1.68 10.93 -26.47
CA LEU A 639 -0.60 10.80 -25.50
C LEU A 639 -1.20 10.78 -24.10
N TYR A 640 -0.61 10.01 -23.20
CA TYR A 640 -0.78 10.29 -21.78
C TYR A 640 0.19 11.40 -21.39
N CYS A 641 -0.31 12.41 -20.70
CA CYS A 641 0.46 13.56 -20.27
C CYS A 641 0.30 13.72 -18.76
N ALA A 642 1.38 13.96 -18.02
CA ALA A 642 1.31 14.31 -16.61
C ALA A 642 1.79 15.74 -16.35
N VAL A 643 1.15 16.39 -15.39
CA VAL A 643 1.64 17.63 -14.77
C VAL A 643 2.88 17.32 -13.93
N GLN A 644 3.87 18.21 -13.99
CA GLN A 644 5.08 18.20 -13.17
C GLN A 644 4.92 19.01 -11.89
#